data_AF-A0A2E7CLY3-F1
#
_entry.id   AF-A0A2E7CLY3-F1
#
_cell.length_a   1.000
_cell.length_b   1.000
_cell.length_c   1.000
_cell.angle_alpha   90.00
_cell.angle_beta   90.00
_cell.angle_gamma   90.00
#
_symmetry.space_group_name_H-M   'P 1'
#
loop_
_entity.id
_entity.type
_entity.pdbx_description
1 polymer ?
#
loop_
_entity_poly.entity_id
_entity_poly.type
_entity_poly.pdbx_seq_one_letter_code
_entity_poly.pdbx_strand_id
1 'polypeptide(L)'
;MQQSESTLKSVNPIGPDLIHPKQECYSIAFSHPTPYFWLKRITSCHKNSISNLLNKDYRPLFWNKTMNELPTLGIGASLSFGIQPDPVALAQMNGGPDFIEYAGAVQADLYQSYISSLHALNIPVLYHPSCINLCGPWPNPYRWLQLVDEHVRKVKSPWLAQDVAVCFIKEPGYSIQLGYFIGPILTEDSLDQAVERVLEVRKHCGTYLLLEPPPASFRIGDMSIAKWLSLLAERTGCGLLLDAGHVYSHMLVEQNPNLLDSFPLDKVVEIHVAGGIIHTHKEKTYYLDAHDLPIQPEVWKVFNQLVGSCSNLKAVCYECEGAAAGSVLPVLEKIRQLVSFRAANDELRQKVRANNQSTPLPTPPPAPTIPKQDKRSPSKNNDYQSLLKLLFSSDAREDLRSNPSGFTQENGIDISLLSGLDLYGLKLDAQGRAQYLLSTLCRHYPLSSVLIGTFSPDSIETFLASEQIFGSTAIRNEAFGQHLERLLMFSSFSAAEQSFIGAFLSMERSIVQQNNQVRADIASGKSVPPLQSYNRHDLSTKKLTLAPFTTIIELPCATTALYAALEIETPQQCWRLISNGAISKDRIKAILRAAPNPSTFICRSIPQGMGLEKGGSGTTAPLIELIHRKLELRGKQLRKIKGSLSMRLQELPPKGQKQAETLLSIGALILS
;
A
#
# COMPACT_ATOMS: atom_id res chain seq x y z
N MET A 1 34.92 33.64 50.09
CA MET A 1 34.88 35.09 50.44
C MET A 1 33.79 35.68 49.55
N GLN A 2 32.60 35.90 50.12
CA GLN A 2 32.04 37.22 50.47
C GLN A 2 31.63 38.06 49.25
N GLN A 3 30.52 38.79 49.18
CA GLN A 3 29.15 38.74 49.77
C GLN A 3 28.50 40.11 49.46
N SER A 4 27.22 40.10 49.07
CA SER A 4 26.18 41.16 49.20
C SER A 4 25.19 40.93 48.04
N GLU A 5 23.91 40.57 48.19
CA GLU A 5 22.93 40.58 49.30
C GLU A 5 22.27 41.92 49.65
N SER A 6 21.02 42.11 49.15
CA SER A 6 19.82 42.65 49.82
C SER A 6 18.71 42.85 48.75
N THR A 7 17.40 42.71 48.99
CA THR A 7 16.64 42.42 50.21
C THR A 7 15.36 41.63 49.90
N LEU A 8 14.94 40.74 50.80
CA LEU A 8 13.61 40.09 50.81
C LEU A 8 12.55 40.96 51.50
N LYS A 9 11.29 40.88 51.05
CA LYS A 9 10.11 40.80 51.93
C LYS A 9 9.00 39.94 51.32
N SER A 10 8.46 39.03 52.12
CA SER A 10 7.31 38.18 51.85
C SER A 10 6.25 38.38 52.94
N VAL A 11 4.97 38.27 52.58
CA VAL A 11 3.86 37.90 53.49
C VAL A 11 2.85 37.06 52.66
N ASN A 12 2.14 36.16 53.34
CA ASN A 12 1.49 34.96 52.77
C ASN A 12 -0.08 35.07 52.82
N PRO A 13 -0.90 34.00 52.67
CA PRO A 13 -2.14 34.08 51.87
C PRO A 13 -3.45 34.10 52.70
N ILE A 14 -4.58 34.30 52.03
CA ILE A 14 -5.94 34.07 52.57
C ILE A 14 -6.77 33.23 51.59
N GLY A 15 -7.56 32.31 52.15
CA GLY A 15 -8.43 31.37 51.45
C GLY A 15 -9.86 31.87 51.14
N PRO A 16 -10.84 30.96 51.02
CA PRO A 16 -11.94 31.10 50.06
C PRO A 16 -13.24 31.66 50.65
N ASP A 17 -14.11 32.23 49.79
CA ASP A 17 -15.52 31.80 49.70
C ASP A 17 -16.34 32.44 48.55
N LEU A 18 -17.30 31.65 48.05
CA LEU A 18 -18.65 31.99 47.52
C LEU A 18 -18.88 33.20 46.57
N ILE A 19 -19.50 32.93 45.40
CA ILE A 19 -20.89 33.33 45.02
C ILE A 19 -21.18 32.99 43.54
N HIS A 20 -22.26 32.24 43.29
CA HIS A 20 -22.97 32.17 42.00
C HIS A 20 -24.11 33.20 41.99
N PRO A 21 -24.46 33.80 40.84
CA PRO A 21 -25.76 33.47 40.22
C PRO A 21 -25.71 33.41 38.67
N LYS A 22 -26.28 32.35 38.07
CA LYS A 22 -27.58 32.29 37.33
C LYS A 22 -27.55 32.82 35.88
N GLN A 23 -27.84 31.95 34.91
CA GLN A 23 -29.08 31.89 34.09
C GLN A 23 -29.13 33.00 32.99
N GLU A 24 -29.58 32.75 31.76
CA GLU A 24 -30.75 31.95 31.36
C GLU A 24 -30.55 31.11 30.08
N CYS A 25 -31.21 29.95 30.06
CA CYS A 25 -31.68 29.27 28.86
C CYS A 25 -33.20 29.05 29.00
N TYR A 26 -33.98 29.43 27.99
CA TYR A 26 -35.36 28.96 27.75
C TYR A 26 -35.38 28.41 26.31
N SER A 27 -35.74 27.17 25.95
CA SER A 27 -36.78 26.22 26.39
C SER A 27 -38.18 26.47 25.82
N ILE A 28 -38.76 25.47 25.10
CA ILE A 28 -40.07 24.76 25.24
C ILE A 28 -40.48 24.32 23.81
N ALA A 29 -41.10 23.18 23.46
CA ALA A 29 -41.51 21.91 24.11
C ALA A 29 -41.07 20.73 23.18
N PHE A 30 -41.05 19.42 23.50
CA PHE A 30 -41.81 18.49 24.38
C PHE A 30 -43.12 17.88 23.83
N SER A 31 -43.08 16.56 23.55
CA SER A 31 -44.13 15.60 23.94
C SER A 31 -43.53 14.19 24.12
N HIS A 32 -44.07 13.46 25.11
CA HIS A 32 -43.68 12.13 25.59
C HIS A 32 -44.98 11.39 26.01
N PRO A 33 -45.02 10.04 26.07
CA PRO A 33 -44.76 9.39 27.36
C PRO A 33 -44.03 8.02 27.32
N THR A 34 -43.48 7.67 28.49
CA THR A 34 -42.70 6.47 28.90
C THR A 34 -43.68 5.42 29.53
N PRO A 35 -43.34 4.39 30.39
CA PRO A 35 -42.07 4.08 31.10
C PRO A 35 -41.71 2.59 31.43
N TYR A 36 -40.58 2.43 32.17
CA TYR A 36 -40.09 1.28 32.98
C TYR A 36 -39.40 0.09 32.25
N PHE A 37 -38.36 -0.60 32.80
CA PHE A 37 -37.77 -0.58 34.16
C PHE A 37 -36.28 -1.05 34.19
N TRP A 38 -35.54 -0.62 35.22
CA TRP A 38 -34.31 -1.20 35.83
C TRP A 38 -32.92 -1.01 35.17
N LEU A 39 -32.10 -0.20 35.87
CA LEU A 39 -30.65 -0.13 35.75
C LEU A 39 -30.05 -0.34 37.16
N LYS A 40 -29.48 -1.53 37.45
CA LYS A 40 -28.68 -1.77 38.69
C LYS A 40 -27.90 -3.10 38.67
N ARG A 41 -26.68 -3.10 38.12
CA ARG A 41 -25.49 -3.88 38.55
C ARG A 41 -24.34 -3.70 37.55
N ILE A 42 -23.52 -2.66 37.76
CA ILE A 42 -22.18 -2.56 37.17
C ILE A 42 -21.18 -2.44 38.33
N THR A 43 -20.72 -3.58 38.82
CA THR A 43 -19.52 -3.75 39.66
C THR A 43 -19.07 -5.19 39.52
N SER A 44 -17.77 -5.43 39.29
CA SER A 44 -17.15 -6.77 39.16
C SER A 44 -17.60 -7.61 37.95
N CYS A 45 -17.00 -7.35 36.77
CA CYS A 45 -16.92 -8.35 35.69
C CYS A 45 -15.69 -8.15 34.77
N HIS A 46 -14.50 -8.00 35.36
CA HIS A 46 -13.21 -8.05 34.64
C HIS A 46 -12.31 -9.10 35.32
N LYS A 47 -12.45 -10.36 34.87
CA LYS A 47 -11.50 -11.48 35.08
C LYS A 47 -11.92 -12.83 34.45
N ASN A 48 -13.18 -12.99 33.98
CA ASN A 48 -13.74 -14.29 33.55
C ASN A 48 -14.17 -14.40 32.06
N SER A 49 -13.63 -13.59 31.14
CA SER A 49 -13.99 -13.67 29.71
C SER A 49 -13.14 -14.62 28.87
N ILE A 50 -11.94 -15.02 29.31
CA ILE A 50 -11.03 -15.86 28.52
C ILE A 50 -11.24 -17.37 28.78
N SER A 51 -11.51 -17.77 30.03
CA SER A 51 -11.74 -19.18 30.38
C SER A 51 -13.07 -19.75 29.86
N ASN A 52 -14.09 -18.91 29.68
CA ASN A 52 -15.41 -19.32 29.17
C ASN A 52 -15.47 -19.46 27.64
N LEU A 53 -14.44 -19.05 26.89
CA LEU A 53 -14.34 -19.27 25.44
C LEU A 53 -13.83 -20.67 25.07
N LEU A 54 -13.19 -21.38 26.01
CA LEU A 54 -12.49 -22.65 25.73
C LEU A 54 -13.28 -23.91 26.13
N ASN A 55 -14.48 -23.78 26.71
CA ASN A 55 -15.21 -24.92 27.30
C ASN A 55 -16.74 -24.88 27.06
N LYS A 56 -17.15 -24.81 25.78
CA LYS A 56 -18.42 -25.33 25.27
C LYS A 56 -18.23 -25.82 23.84
N ASP A 57 -19.02 -26.83 23.43
CA ASP A 57 -18.92 -27.53 22.14
C ASP A 57 -19.06 -26.62 20.91
N TYR A 58 -17.97 -26.00 20.48
CA TYR A 58 -17.89 -25.20 19.26
C TYR A 58 -17.86 -26.13 18.02
N ARG A 59 -19.05 -26.42 17.47
CA ARG A 59 -19.12 -26.84 16.06
C ARG A 59 -18.81 -25.61 15.17
N PRO A 60 -17.81 -25.66 14.27
CA PRO A 60 -17.36 -24.49 13.53
C PRO A 60 -18.27 -24.17 12.34
N LEU A 61 -19.38 -23.47 12.58
CA LEU A 61 -20.29 -22.94 11.56
C LEU A 61 -19.89 -21.51 11.18
N PHE A 62 -18.89 -21.35 10.31
CA PHE A 62 -18.50 -20.05 9.74
C PHE A 62 -18.11 -20.10 8.26
N TRP A 63 -17.44 -21.17 7.83
CA TRP A 63 -17.14 -21.39 6.41
C TRP A 63 -18.26 -22.15 5.72
N ASN A 64 -18.57 -21.78 4.47
CA ASN A 64 -19.49 -22.55 3.62
C ASN A 64 -18.91 -23.92 3.18
N LYS A 65 -17.60 -24.14 3.38
CA LYS A 65 -16.85 -25.34 3.00
C LYS A 65 -15.71 -25.62 3.99
N THR A 66 -15.44 -26.90 4.19
CA THR A 66 -14.18 -27.40 4.76
C THR A 66 -13.10 -27.53 3.68
N MET A 67 -11.83 -27.68 4.09
CA MET A 67 -10.69 -27.84 3.18
C MET A 67 -10.89 -28.98 2.15
N ASN A 68 -11.51 -30.08 2.56
CA ASN A 68 -11.75 -31.24 1.72
C ASN A 68 -12.86 -31.02 0.66
N GLU A 69 -13.69 -29.98 0.83
CA GLU A 69 -14.78 -29.61 -0.08
C GLU A 69 -14.36 -28.51 -1.09
N LEU A 70 -13.10 -28.08 -1.03
CA LEU A 70 -12.52 -27.14 -1.99
C LEU A 70 -12.26 -27.83 -3.35
N PRO A 71 -12.60 -27.16 -4.47
CA PRO A 71 -12.44 -27.74 -5.80
C PRO A 71 -10.96 -27.76 -6.21
N THR A 72 -10.56 -28.81 -6.91
CA THR A 72 -9.23 -28.87 -7.55
C THR A 72 -9.23 -28.01 -8.81
N LEU A 73 -8.44 -26.94 -8.82
CA LEU A 73 -8.41 -25.95 -9.90
C LEU A 73 -7.42 -26.32 -11.01
N GLY A 74 -6.24 -26.83 -10.69
CA GLY A 74 -5.21 -27.17 -11.70
C GLY A 74 -4.01 -26.23 -11.63
N ILE A 75 -3.51 -25.81 -12.80
CA ILE A 75 -2.42 -24.85 -12.96
C ILE A 75 -2.98 -23.50 -13.37
N GLY A 76 -2.70 -22.42 -12.65
CA GLY A 76 -3.21 -21.07 -12.92
C GLY A 76 -2.11 -20.04 -13.15
N ALA A 77 -2.54 -18.80 -13.38
CA ALA A 77 -1.67 -17.63 -13.47
C ALA A 77 -2.25 -16.46 -12.67
N SER A 78 -1.41 -15.78 -11.87
CA SER A 78 -1.74 -14.57 -11.11
C SER A 78 -1.29 -13.33 -11.90
N LEU A 79 -2.24 -12.45 -12.23
CA LEU A 79 -2.04 -11.32 -13.15
C LEU A 79 -3.01 -10.15 -12.88
N SER A 80 -2.52 -8.91 -12.96
CA SER A 80 -3.36 -7.70 -12.96
C SER A 80 -4.20 -7.52 -14.23
N PHE A 81 -5.50 -7.28 -14.06
CA PHE A 81 -6.38 -6.87 -15.17
C PHE A 81 -6.02 -5.50 -15.75
N GLY A 82 -6.13 -5.36 -17.08
CA GLY A 82 -5.80 -4.11 -17.79
C GLY A 82 -4.31 -3.87 -18.03
N ILE A 83 -3.46 -4.86 -17.70
CA ILE A 83 -2.02 -4.88 -17.95
C ILE A 83 -1.71 -6.09 -18.86
N GLN A 84 -0.57 -6.07 -19.56
CA GLN A 84 -0.09 -7.22 -20.33
C GLN A 84 0.84 -8.10 -19.48
N PRO A 85 0.78 -9.43 -19.58
CA PRO A 85 -0.09 -10.21 -20.47
C PRO A 85 -1.57 -10.18 -20.04
N ASP A 86 -2.49 -10.04 -21.00
CA ASP A 86 -3.93 -9.99 -20.69
C ASP A 86 -4.45 -11.37 -20.19
N PRO A 87 -5.07 -11.44 -19.00
CA PRO A 87 -5.47 -12.73 -18.42
C PRO A 87 -6.57 -13.46 -19.19
N VAL A 88 -7.48 -12.71 -19.83
CA VAL A 88 -8.61 -13.29 -20.59
C VAL A 88 -8.10 -13.89 -21.90
N ALA A 89 -7.22 -13.16 -22.60
CA ALA A 89 -6.56 -13.67 -23.80
C ALA A 89 -5.70 -14.90 -23.49
N LEU A 90 -4.92 -14.88 -22.40
CA LEU A 90 -4.07 -16.00 -21.99
C LEU A 90 -4.90 -17.27 -21.70
N ALA A 91 -6.04 -17.13 -21.01
CA ALA A 91 -6.94 -18.24 -20.69
C ALA A 91 -7.65 -18.86 -21.93
N GLN A 92 -7.63 -18.18 -23.08
CA GLN A 92 -8.12 -18.71 -24.36
C GLN A 92 -7.06 -19.49 -25.15
N MET A 93 -5.78 -19.40 -24.77
CA MET A 93 -4.69 -20.03 -25.52
C MET A 93 -4.60 -21.53 -25.21
N ASN A 94 -4.22 -22.32 -26.22
CA ASN A 94 -3.87 -23.73 -25.98
C ASN A 94 -2.63 -23.81 -25.06
N GLY A 95 -2.70 -24.65 -24.02
CA GLY A 95 -1.69 -24.67 -22.95
C GLY A 95 -1.80 -23.52 -21.94
N GLY A 96 -2.84 -22.68 -22.05
CA GLY A 96 -3.14 -21.63 -21.08
C GLY A 96 -3.48 -22.14 -19.67
N PRO A 97 -3.72 -21.24 -18.72
CA PRO A 97 -4.04 -21.57 -17.34
C PRO A 97 -5.45 -22.16 -17.18
N ASP A 98 -5.58 -23.13 -16.28
CA ASP A 98 -6.83 -23.79 -15.87
C ASP A 98 -7.69 -22.89 -14.95
N PHE A 99 -7.10 -21.87 -14.32
CA PHE A 99 -7.75 -20.82 -13.53
C PHE A 99 -6.95 -19.50 -13.59
N ILE A 100 -7.59 -18.36 -13.34
CA ILE A 100 -6.91 -17.07 -13.21
C ILE A 100 -7.00 -16.58 -11.77
N GLU A 101 -5.89 -16.09 -11.22
CA GLU A 101 -5.89 -15.29 -10.01
C GLU A 101 -5.59 -13.83 -10.34
N TYR A 102 -6.06 -12.93 -9.49
CA TYR A 102 -5.65 -11.54 -9.53
C TYR A 102 -5.67 -10.89 -8.14
N ALA A 103 -4.73 -9.98 -7.95
CA ALA A 103 -4.80 -8.94 -6.94
C ALA A 103 -5.49 -7.70 -7.51
N GLY A 104 -6.20 -6.97 -6.66
CA GLY A 104 -6.98 -5.82 -7.11
C GLY A 104 -7.87 -5.18 -6.05
N ALA A 105 -8.42 -4.03 -6.42
CA ALA A 105 -9.30 -3.22 -5.62
C ALA A 105 -10.48 -3.97 -5.00
N VAL A 106 -10.88 -3.64 -3.77
CA VAL A 106 -12.08 -4.24 -3.14
C VAL A 106 -13.38 -3.92 -3.88
N GLN A 107 -13.41 -2.92 -4.76
CA GLN A 107 -14.55 -2.52 -5.60
C GLN A 107 -14.72 -3.46 -6.81
N ALA A 108 -15.40 -4.58 -6.61
CA ALA A 108 -15.62 -5.65 -7.61
C ALA A 108 -16.31 -5.23 -8.93
N ASP A 109 -16.96 -4.05 -8.98
CA ASP A 109 -17.56 -3.53 -10.21
C ASP A 109 -16.51 -3.14 -11.27
N LEU A 110 -15.29 -2.76 -10.83
CA LEU A 110 -14.19 -2.35 -11.72
C LEU A 110 -13.71 -3.48 -12.64
N TYR A 111 -13.85 -4.74 -12.18
CA TYR A 111 -13.34 -5.93 -12.86
C TYR A 111 -14.45 -6.77 -13.51
N GLN A 112 -15.71 -6.31 -13.47
CA GLN A 112 -16.87 -7.10 -13.89
C GLN A 112 -16.77 -7.61 -15.33
N SER A 113 -16.22 -6.82 -16.26
CA SER A 113 -16.01 -7.22 -17.66
C SER A 113 -15.06 -8.42 -17.78
N TYR A 114 -13.92 -8.37 -17.09
CA TYR A 114 -12.93 -9.44 -17.06
C TYR A 114 -13.49 -10.70 -16.39
N ILE A 115 -14.10 -10.56 -15.19
CA ILE A 115 -14.73 -11.66 -14.45
C ILE A 115 -15.82 -12.35 -15.29
N SER A 116 -16.70 -11.57 -15.93
CA SER A 116 -17.74 -12.12 -16.83
C SER A 116 -17.14 -12.86 -18.02
N SER A 117 -16.01 -12.39 -18.55
CA SER A 117 -15.36 -13.01 -19.71
C SER A 117 -14.70 -14.34 -19.35
N LEU A 118 -14.02 -14.41 -18.20
CA LEU A 118 -13.45 -15.66 -17.67
C LEU A 118 -14.55 -16.68 -17.33
N HIS A 119 -15.63 -16.24 -16.68
CA HIS A 119 -16.78 -17.11 -16.41
C HIS A 119 -17.48 -17.62 -17.68
N ALA A 120 -17.55 -16.83 -18.75
CA ALA A 120 -18.10 -17.29 -20.04
C ALA A 120 -17.21 -18.36 -20.71
N LEU A 121 -15.92 -18.40 -20.38
CA LEU A 121 -14.97 -19.43 -20.78
C LEU A 121 -14.94 -20.64 -19.82
N ASN A 122 -15.75 -20.62 -18.75
CA ASN A 122 -15.72 -21.57 -17.63
C ASN A 122 -14.39 -21.61 -16.85
N ILE A 123 -13.61 -20.53 -16.90
CA ILE A 123 -12.35 -20.38 -16.17
C ILE A 123 -12.67 -19.91 -14.73
N PRO A 124 -12.31 -20.68 -13.69
CA PRO A 124 -12.42 -20.25 -12.31
C PRO A 124 -11.53 -19.03 -12.03
N VAL A 125 -11.98 -18.18 -11.12
CA VAL A 125 -11.27 -16.95 -10.76
C VAL A 125 -10.99 -16.92 -9.26
N LEU A 126 -9.73 -16.69 -8.88
CA LEU A 126 -9.30 -16.43 -7.50
C LEU A 126 -9.11 -14.93 -7.26
N TYR A 127 -9.30 -14.50 -6.02
CA TYR A 127 -9.11 -13.11 -5.59
C TYR A 127 -8.20 -13.06 -4.36
N HIS A 128 -7.02 -12.47 -4.53
CA HIS A 128 -5.96 -12.34 -3.52
C HIS A 128 -5.63 -10.86 -3.34
N PRO A 129 -6.32 -10.14 -2.42
CA PRO A 129 -6.47 -8.69 -2.56
C PRO A 129 -5.30 -7.85 -2.03
N SER A 130 -4.35 -8.45 -1.28
CA SER A 130 -3.23 -7.74 -0.65
C SER A 130 -3.65 -6.49 0.15
N CYS A 131 -4.77 -6.58 0.87
CA CYS A 131 -5.46 -5.44 1.49
C CYS A 131 -6.05 -5.71 2.89
N ILE A 132 -5.72 -6.85 3.51
CA ILE A 132 -6.23 -7.24 4.83
C ILE A 132 -5.04 -7.39 5.79
N ASN A 133 -5.15 -6.81 6.98
CA ASN A 133 -4.20 -7.08 8.05
C ASN A 133 -4.49 -8.45 8.66
N LEU A 134 -3.56 -9.40 8.54
CA LEU A 134 -3.66 -10.72 9.16
C LEU A 134 -2.71 -10.88 10.36
N CYS A 135 -1.83 -9.91 10.61
CA CYS A 135 -1.03 -9.82 11.83
C CYS A 135 -0.97 -8.37 12.35
N GLY A 136 -0.32 -8.18 13.51
CA GLY A 136 -0.10 -6.88 14.12
C GLY A 136 -1.31 -6.22 14.82
N PRO A 137 -1.09 -5.02 15.39
CA PRO A 137 -2.03 -4.37 16.30
C PRO A 137 -3.15 -3.55 15.61
N TRP A 138 -3.15 -3.43 14.27
CA TRP A 138 -4.14 -2.62 13.54
C TRP A 138 -5.30 -3.49 13.04
N PRO A 139 -6.51 -3.35 13.63
CA PRO A 139 -7.67 -4.18 13.28
C PRO A 139 -8.23 -3.81 11.90
N ASN A 140 -8.93 -4.75 11.28
CA ASN A 140 -9.57 -4.50 9.99
C ASN A 140 -10.90 -3.73 10.17
N PRO A 141 -11.12 -2.60 9.47
CA PRO A 141 -12.39 -1.89 9.54
C PRO A 141 -13.55 -2.75 9.05
N TYR A 142 -14.65 -2.79 9.80
CA TYR A 142 -15.81 -3.64 9.49
C TYR A 142 -16.32 -3.48 8.04
N ARG A 143 -16.47 -2.25 7.55
CA ARG A 143 -16.94 -2.00 6.17
C ARG A 143 -15.92 -2.44 5.11
N TRP A 144 -14.63 -2.48 5.45
CA TRP A 144 -13.58 -2.98 4.55
C TRP A 144 -13.70 -4.49 4.34
N LEU A 145 -13.85 -5.25 5.44
CA LEU A 145 -14.10 -6.71 5.36
C LEU A 145 -15.41 -7.04 4.64
N GLN A 146 -16.47 -6.23 4.81
CA GLN A 146 -17.69 -6.38 4.03
C GLN A 146 -17.46 -6.21 2.53
N LEU A 147 -16.67 -5.21 2.11
CA LEU A 147 -16.34 -5.00 0.69
C LEU A 147 -15.54 -6.18 0.13
N VAL A 148 -14.60 -6.75 0.89
CA VAL A 148 -13.86 -7.95 0.46
C VAL A 148 -14.80 -9.16 0.36
N ASP A 149 -15.67 -9.42 1.34
CA ASP A 149 -16.64 -10.53 1.27
C ASP A 149 -17.65 -10.35 0.12
N GLU A 150 -18.15 -9.13 -0.09
CA GLU A 150 -18.96 -8.76 -1.27
C GLU A 150 -18.22 -9.08 -2.58
N HIS A 151 -16.92 -8.75 -2.66
CA HIS A 151 -16.06 -9.00 -3.81
C HIS A 151 -15.85 -10.51 -4.05
N VAL A 152 -15.34 -11.23 -3.05
CA VAL A 152 -15.06 -12.67 -3.11
C VAL A 152 -16.29 -13.46 -3.57
N ARG A 153 -17.47 -13.14 -3.01
CA ARG A 153 -18.75 -13.77 -3.42
C ARG A 153 -19.15 -13.43 -4.85
N LYS A 154 -18.88 -12.21 -5.33
CA LYS A 154 -19.19 -11.78 -6.70
C LYS A 154 -18.29 -12.45 -7.74
N VAL A 155 -17.01 -12.61 -7.41
CA VAL A 155 -16.03 -13.39 -8.18
C VAL A 155 -16.34 -14.89 -8.15
N LYS A 156 -17.06 -15.37 -7.11
CA LYS A 156 -17.28 -16.79 -6.82
C LYS A 156 -15.97 -17.54 -6.52
N SER A 157 -14.99 -16.83 -5.95
CA SER A 157 -13.69 -17.41 -5.59
C SER A 157 -13.88 -18.55 -4.57
N PRO A 158 -13.37 -19.78 -4.83
CA PRO A 158 -13.57 -20.91 -3.92
C PRO A 158 -12.91 -20.77 -2.54
N TRP A 159 -11.83 -20.00 -2.46
CA TRP A 159 -11.16 -19.57 -1.23
C TRP A 159 -10.71 -18.10 -1.35
N LEU A 160 -10.33 -17.50 -0.24
CA LEU A 160 -9.66 -16.20 -0.16
C LEU A 160 -8.21 -16.46 0.27
N ALA A 161 -7.23 -15.95 -0.47
CA ALA A 161 -5.82 -15.98 -0.11
C ALA A 161 -5.36 -14.58 0.34
N GLN A 162 -4.43 -14.53 1.31
CA GLN A 162 -3.82 -13.29 1.80
C GLN A 162 -2.56 -13.58 2.64
N ASP A 163 -1.52 -12.78 2.40
CA ASP A 163 -0.30 -12.68 3.22
C ASP A 163 -0.60 -12.42 4.69
N VAL A 164 0.10 -13.10 5.58
CA VAL A 164 0.07 -12.87 7.03
C VAL A 164 0.93 -11.66 7.40
N ALA A 165 0.50 -10.50 6.89
CA ALA A 165 1.19 -9.23 6.99
C ALA A 165 0.30 -8.13 7.60
N VAL A 166 0.93 -7.00 7.95
CA VAL A 166 0.27 -5.70 8.03
C VAL A 166 0.33 -5.10 6.62
N CYS A 167 -0.83 -5.02 5.96
CA CYS A 167 -1.00 -4.35 4.68
C CYS A 167 -1.17 -2.83 4.84
N PHE A 168 -1.78 -2.38 5.94
CA PHE A 168 -2.05 -0.96 6.18
C PHE A 168 -2.04 -0.56 7.65
N ILE A 169 -1.77 0.73 7.89
CA ILE A 169 -1.73 1.38 9.20
C ILE A 169 -2.74 2.52 9.25
N LYS A 170 -3.46 2.63 10.38
CA LYS A 170 -4.48 3.65 10.74
C LYS A 170 -5.72 3.67 9.81
N GLU A 171 -5.55 3.76 8.50
CA GLU A 171 -6.60 3.76 7.48
C GLU A 171 -6.51 2.50 6.59
N PRO A 172 -7.63 1.91 6.14
CA PRO A 172 -7.63 0.75 5.26
C PRO A 172 -6.97 1.06 3.92
N GLY A 173 -6.20 0.10 3.41
CA GLY A 173 -5.44 0.25 2.17
C GLY A 173 -4.85 -1.08 1.70
N TYR A 174 -3.82 -0.98 0.86
CA TYR A 174 -3.14 -2.11 0.22
C TYR A 174 -1.68 -2.17 0.70
N SER A 175 -1.04 -3.33 0.61
CA SER A 175 0.35 -3.58 1.06
C SER A 175 1.38 -2.54 0.60
N ILE A 176 1.20 -1.96 -0.59
CA ILE A 176 2.00 -0.85 -1.11
C ILE A 176 1.93 0.45 -0.29
N GLN A 177 1.01 0.57 0.69
CA GLN A 177 0.89 1.78 1.52
C GLN A 177 2.25 2.16 2.11
N LEU A 178 3.00 1.19 2.63
CA LEU A 178 4.31 1.40 3.26
C LEU A 178 5.46 0.83 2.42
N GLY A 179 5.31 0.91 1.10
CA GLY A 179 6.27 0.47 0.09
C GLY A 179 6.26 -1.03 -0.18
N TYR A 180 5.85 -1.84 0.81
CA TYR A 180 5.70 -3.29 0.72
C TYR A 180 4.96 -3.82 1.97
N PHE A 181 4.61 -5.11 2.00
CA PHE A 181 4.11 -5.81 3.20
C PHE A 181 5.01 -5.57 4.41
N ILE A 182 4.44 -5.50 5.62
CA ILE A 182 5.23 -5.63 6.85
C ILE A 182 4.95 -7.01 7.43
N GLY A 183 5.97 -7.86 7.44
CA GLY A 183 5.87 -9.24 7.90
C GLY A 183 5.56 -9.39 9.40
N PRO A 184 5.20 -10.61 9.83
CA PRO A 184 4.89 -10.88 11.22
C PRO A 184 6.16 -10.85 12.09
N ILE A 185 6.03 -10.35 13.32
CA ILE A 185 7.03 -10.59 14.37
C ILE A 185 6.82 -12.03 14.87
N LEU A 186 7.86 -12.84 14.91
CA LEU A 186 7.77 -14.29 15.13
C LEU A 186 7.83 -14.65 16.62
N THR A 187 6.86 -14.14 17.38
CA THR A 187 6.68 -14.33 18.83
C THR A 187 5.29 -14.86 19.16
N GLU A 188 5.10 -15.38 20.38
CA GLU A 188 3.79 -15.84 20.88
C GLU A 188 2.79 -14.67 21.02
N ASP A 189 3.25 -13.49 21.43
CA ASP A 189 2.41 -12.29 21.55
C ASP A 189 1.88 -11.80 20.20
N SER A 190 2.74 -11.79 19.19
CA SER A 190 2.39 -11.46 17.81
C SER A 190 1.53 -12.55 17.16
N LEU A 191 1.75 -13.82 17.54
CA LEU A 191 0.88 -14.94 17.16
C LEU A 191 -0.55 -14.75 17.70
N ASP A 192 -0.71 -14.40 18.97
CA ASP A 192 -2.03 -14.15 19.56
C ASP A 192 -2.72 -12.96 18.89
N GLN A 193 -1.99 -11.88 18.57
CA GLN A 193 -2.53 -10.77 17.76
C GLN A 193 -2.95 -11.24 16.35
N ALA A 194 -2.15 -12.08 15.68
CA ALA A 194 -2.50 -12.63 14.38
C ALA A 194 -3.72 -13.56 14.44
N VAL A 195 -3.87 -14.36 15.49
CA VAL A 195 -5.07 -15.17 15.74
C VAL A 195 -6.31 -14.27 15.85
N GLU A 196 -6.23 -13.14 16.57
CA GLU A 196 -7.33 -12.17 16.61
C GLU A 196 -7.65 -11.60 15.21
N ARG A 197 -6.66 -11.10 14.47
CA ARG A 197 -6.85 -10.52 13.13
C ARG A 197 -7.43 -11.54 12.14
N VAL A 198 -6.95 -12.78 12.15
CA VAL A 198 -7.52 -13.86 11.33
C VAL A 198 -8.96 -14.14 11.75
N LEU A 199 -9.26 -14.28 13.04
CA LEU A 199 -10.63 -14.52 13.53
C LEU A 199 -11.59 -13.35 13.22
N GLU A 200 -11.11 -12.11 13.16
CA GLU A 200 -11.88 -10.97 12.64
C GLU A 200 -12.30 -11.21 11.19
N VAL A 201 -11.39 -11.64 10.31
CA VAL A 201 -11.71 -11.94 8.90
C VAL A 201 -12.68 -13.12 8.80
N ARG A 202 -12.41 -14.22 9.51
CA ARG A 202 -13.27 -15.43 9.53
C ARG A 202 -14.70 -15.18 10.01
N LYS A 203 -14.91 -14.14 10.82
CA LYS A 203 -16.24 -13.74 11.31
C LYS A 203 -17.07 -12.99 10.25
N HIS A 204 -16.43 -12.38 9.26
CA HIS A 204 -17.08 -11.51 8.28
C HIS A 204 -17.09 -12.09 6.86
N CYS A 205 -16.03 -12.80 6.47
CA CYS A 205 -15.92 -13.46 5.18
C CYS A 205 -16.43 -14.91 5.28
N GLY A 206 -17.40 -15.30 4.43
CA GLY A 206 -17.95 -16.68 4.44
C GLY A 206 -17.13 -17.72 3.66
N THR A 207 -16.09 -17.27 2.96
CA THR A 207 -15.24 -18.05 2.05
C THR A 207 -13.95 -18.48 2.71
N TYR A 208 -13.61 -19.76 2.62
CA TYR A 208 -12.46 -20.39 3.29
C TYR A 208 -11.16 -19.60 3.07
N LEU A 209 -10.46 -19.26 4.16
CA LEU A 209 -9.25 -18.44 4.13
C LEU A 209 -7.98 -19.32 4.13
N LEU A 210 -7.10 -19.05 3.17
CA LEU A 210 -5.72 -19.51 3.14
C LEU A 210 -4.79 -18.43 3.71
N LEU A 211 -3.82 -18.87 4.52
CA LEU A 211 -2.80 -18.01 5.11
C LEU A 211 -1.49 -18.19 4.35
N GLU A 212 -0.89 -17.10 3.91
CA GLU A 212 0.40 -17.10 3.22
C GLU A 212 1.51 -16.44 4.06
N PRO A 213 2.70 -17.02 4.22
CA PRO A 213 3.84 -16.30 4.78
C PRO A 213 4.38 -15.29 3.75
N PRO A 214 4.46 -13.98 4.07
CA PRO A 214 5.06 -13.00 3.16
C PRO A 214 6.57 -13.28 2.98
N PRO A 215 7.21 -12.77 1.92
CA PRO A 215 8.65 -12.92 1.72
C PRO A 215 9.44 -12.18 2.80
N ALA A 216 10.64 -12.68 3.08
CA ALA A 216 11.51 -12.16 4.12
C ALA A 216 12.95 -11.96 3.65
N SER A 217 13.49 -10.79 3.92
CA SER A 217 14.93 -10.49 3.86
C SER A 217 15.58 -10.42 5.25
N PHE A 218 14.77 -10.32 6.31
CA PHE A 218 15.17 -10.37 7.72
C PHE A 218 14.04 -10.96 8.57
N ARG A 219 14.32 -11.32 9.83
CA ARG A 219 13.31 -11.75 10.82
C ARG A 219 13.51 -11.06 12.16
N ILE A 220 12.44 -10.97 12.94
CA ILE A 220 12.41 -10.55 14.35
C ILE A 220 11.59 -11.59 15.11
N GLY A 221 12.02 -11.97 16.31
CA GLY A 221 11.38 -12.99 17.14
C GLY A 221 12.19 -14.29 17.27
N ASP A 222 11.72 -15.17 18.16
CA ASP A 222 12.41 -16.37 18.61
C ASP A 222 11.85 -17.67 17.98
N MET A 223 10.71 -17.60 17.30
CA MET A 223 10.15 -18.73 16.55
C MET A 223 10.61 -18.75 15.09
N SER A 224 10.60 -19.94 14.49
CA SER A 224 10.63 -20.09 13.03
C SER A 224 9.27 -19.77 12.42
N ILE A 225 9.27 -19.26 11.19
CA ILE A 225 8.04 -18.99 10.43
C ILE A 225 7.17 -20.24 10.32
N ALA A 226 7.78 -21.41 10.10
CA ALA A 226 7.08 -22.66 9.90
C ALA A 226 6.31 -23.08 11.17
N LYS A 227 6.95 -22.94 12.36
CA LYS A 227 6.30 -23.18 13.65
C LYS A 227 5.20 -22.15 13.92
N TRP A 228 5.49 -20.86 13.69
CA TRP A 228 4.57 -19.76 13.95
C TRP A 228 3.30 -19.86 13.08
N LEU A 229 3.47 -20.11 11.78
CA LEU A 229 2.38 -20.29 10.81
C LEU A 229 1.58 -21.57 11.09
N SER A 230 2.25 -22.66 11.51
CA SER A 230 1.57 -23.89 11.93
C SER A 230 0.64 -23.68 13.11
N LEU A 231 1.11 -22.98 14.15
CA LEU A 231 0.29 -22.63 15.31
C LEU A 231 -0.84 -21.66 14.95
N LEU A 232 -0.60 -20.72 14.04
CA LEU A 232 -1.66 -19.82 13.54
C LEU A 232 -2.76 -20.62 12.83
N ALA A 233 -2.39 -21.52 11.91
CA ALA A 233 -3.34 -22.36 11.18
C ALA A 233 -4.05 -23.39 12.07
N GLU A 234 -3.41 -23.89 13.14
CA GLU A 234 -4.05 -24.73 14.16
C GLU A 234 -5.08 -23.93 14.97
N ARG A 235 -4.69 -22.77 15.53
CA ARG A 235 -5.56 -21.92 16.37
C ARG A 235 -6.74 -21.33 15.59
N THR A 236 -6.57 -21.09 14.29
CA THR A 236 -7.59 -20.44 13.44
C THR A 236 -8.37 -21.40 12.54
N GLY A 237 -7.90 -22.64 12.33
CA GLY A 237 -8.54 -23.62 11.44
C GLY A 237 -8.52 -23.25 9.95
N CYS A 238 -7.60 -22.37 9.56
CA CYS A 238 -7.34 -22.00 8.16
C CYS A 238 -6.47 -23.03 7.43
N GLY A 239 -6.51 -22.98 6.10
CA GLY A 239 -5.54 -23.65 5.24
C GLY A 239 -4.32 -22.75 5.00
N LEU A 240 -3.34 -23.26 4.27
CA LEU A 240 -2.17 -22.51 3.84
C LEU A 240 -2.12 -22.35 2.32
N LEU A 241 -1.54 -21.23 1.91
CA LEU A 241 -0.93 -21.02 0.61
C LEU A 241 0.58 -20.85 0.85
N LEU A 242 1.43 -21.50 0.06
CA LEU A 242 2.88 -21.32 0.14
C LEU A 242 3.46 -20.94 -1.22
N ASP A 243 3.93 -19.70 -1.38
CA ASP A 243 4.84 -19.37 -2.48
C ASP A 243 6.23 -20.01 -2.25
N ALA A 244 6.79 -20.57 -3.31
CA ALA A 244 8.09 -21.23 -3.29
C ALA A 244 9.27 -20.25 -3.11
N GLY A 245 9.15 -19.03 -3.60
CA GLY A 245 10.09 -17.93 -3.37
C GLY A 245 10.03 -17.41 -1.94
N HIS A 246 8.84 -17.25 -1.38
CA HIS A 246 8.63 -16.86 0.02
C HIS A 246 9.24 -17.91 0.96
N VAL A 247 8.93 -19.20 0.77
CA VAL A 247 9.55 -20.30 1.54
C VAL A 247 11.09 -20.29 1.40
N TYR A 248 11.62 -20.09 0.20
CA TYR A 248 13.07 -19.99 -0.03
C TYR A 248 13.69 -18.77 0.70
N SER A 249 13.01 -17.63 0.71
CA SER A 249 13.46 -16.42 1.41
C SER A 249 13.58 -16.66 2.93
N HIS A 250 12.62 -17.36 3.53
CA HIS A 250 12.70 -17.76 4.95
C HIS A 250 13.78 -18.81 5.21
N MET A 251 14.02 -19.76 4.30
CA MET A 251 15.15 -20.71 4.42
C MET A 251 16.50 -19.98 4.49
N LEU A 252 16.66 -18.90 3.72
CA LEU A 252 17.85 -18.05 3.75
C LEU A 252 17.96 -17.23 5.04
N VAL A 253 16.88 -16.57 5.46
CA VAL A 253 16.83 -15.70 6.65
C VAL A 253 17.02 -16.50 7.95
N GLU A 254 16.44 -17.70 8.04
CA GLU A 254 16.65 -18.61 9.18
C GLU A 254 17.92 -19.46 9.06
N GLN A 255 18.62 -19.41 7.92
CA GLN A 255 19.79 -20.25 7.60
C GLN A 255 19.52 -21.76 7.79
N ASN A 256 18.28 -22.16 7.50
CA ASN A 256 17.78 -23.52 7.72
C ASN A 256 17.38 -24.16 6.37
N PRO A 257 18.26 -24.95 5.73
CA PRO A 257 17.94 -25.61 4.45
C PRO A 257 16.87 -26.70 4.57
N ASN A 258 16.50 -27.11 5.78
CA ASN A 258 15.45 -28.11 6.04
C ASN A 258 14.15 -27.46 6.55
N LEU A 259 14.02 -26.13 6.48
CA LEU A 259 12.85 -25.40 7.01
C LEU A 259 11.53 -25.84 6.35
N LEU A 260 11.57 -26.23 5.07
CA LEU A 260 10.41 -26.71 4.31
C LEU A 260 9.72 -27.88 5.02
N ASP A 261 10.48 -28.84 5.53
CA ASP A 261 9.97 -30.03 6.22
C ASP A 261 9.32 -29.72 7.59
N SER A 262 9.46 -28.47 8.07
CA SER A 262 8.83 -27.98 9.30
C SER A 262 7.47 -27.31 9.08
N PHE A 263 7.06 -27.04 7.84
CA PHE A 263 5.73 -26.50 7.53
C PHE A 263 4.66 -27.60 7.62
N PRO A 264 3.40 -27.28 7.97
CA PRO A 264 2.31 -28.25 7.98
C PRO A 264 1.80 -28.46 6.55
N LEU A 265 2.55 -29.24 5.75
CA LEU A 265 2.29 -29.45 4.32
C LEU A 265 0.95 -30.13 4.03
N ASP A 266 0.33 -30.78 5.03
CA ASP A 266 -1.02 -31.30 4.98
C ASP A 266 -2.11 -30.21 4.95
N LYS A 267 -1.79 -28.97 5.37
CA LYS A 267 -2.71 -27.81 5.32
C LYS A 267 -2.60 -27.00 4.04
N VAL A 268 -1.64 -27.30 3.17
CA VAL A 268 -1.37 -26.52 1.95
C VAL A 268 -2.38 -26.88 0.88
N VAL A 269 -3.21 -25.89 0.51
CA VAL A 269 -4.25 -25.97 -0.52
C VAL A 269 -3.74 -25.41 -1.84
N GLU A 270 -2.86 -24.41 -1.79
CA GLU A 270 -2.33 -23.74 -2.96
C GLU A 270 -0.82 -23.51 -2.83
N ILE A 271 -0.12 -23.60 -3.96
CA ILE A 271 1.29 -23.22 -4.06
C ILE A 271 1.40 -22.13 -5.11
N HIS A 272 2.11 -21.07 -4.78
CA HIS A 272 2.55 -20.06 -5.73
C HIS A 272 4.00 -20.31 -6.14
N VAL A 273 4.38 -19.77 -7.30
CA VAL A 273 5.76 -19.71 -7.74
C VAL A 273 5.97 -18.45 -8.57
N ALA A 274 6.94 -17.64 -8.19
CA ALA A 274 7.24 -16.35 -8.83
C ALA A 274 8.70 -16.21 -9.32
N GLY A 275 8.93 -15.18 -10.13
CA GLY A 275 10.25 -14.66 -10.43
C GLY A 275 10.93 -14.02 -9.21
N GLY A 276 12.25 -13.86 -9.27
CA GLY A 276 12.98 -13.19 -8.20
C GLY A 276 14.44 -12.87 -8.53
N ILE A 277 15.08 -12.09 -7.65
CA ILE A 277 16.50 -11.74 -7.69
C ILE A 277 17.21 -12.40 -6.52
N ILE A 278 18.28 -13.15 -6.80
CA ILE A 278 19.23 -13.60 -5.77
C ILE A 278 20.29 -12.52 -5.60
N HIS A 279 20.41 -12.00 -4.38
CA HIS A 279 21.39 -10.99 -4.00
C HIS A 279 22.33 -11.55 -2.92
N THR A 280 23.64 -11.39 -3.08
CA THR A 280 24.63 -11.86 -2.10
C THR A 280 25.45 -10.69 -1.56
N HIS A 281 25.56 -10.59 -0.24
CA HIS A 281 26.42 -9.64 0.44
C HIS A 281 27.28 -10.34 1.49
N LYS A 282 28.60 -10.25 1.32
CA LYS A 282 29.58 -11.07 2.04
C LYS A 282 29.25 -12.56 1.84
N GLU A 283 28.99 -13.28 2.92
CA GLU A 283 28.69 -14.72 2.93
C GLU A 283 27.18 -15.01 3.03
N LYS A 284 26.32 -13.98 2.99
CA LYS A 284 24.86 -14.12 3.10
C LYS A 284 24.17 -13.85 1.77
N THR A 285 23.16 -14.67 1.49
CA THR A 285 22.31 -14.60 0.31
C THR A 285 20.89 -14.23 0.73
N TYR A 286 20.24 -13.40 -0.09
CA TYR A 286 18.89 -12.90 0.10
C TYR A 286 18.11 -13.17 -1.19
N TYR A 287 16.84 -13.53 -1.04
CA TYR A 287 15.88 -13.58 -2.14
C TYR A 287 15.06 -12.29 -2.10
N LEU A 288 15.02 -11.58 -3.23
CA LEU A 288 14.08 -10.48 -3.45
C LEU A 288 13.04 -10.97 -4.45
N ASP A 289 11.79 -10.90 -4.03
CA ASP A 289 10.67 -11.28 -4.87
C ASP A 289 10.47 -10.28 -6.04
N ALA A 290 10.22 -10.79 -7.25
CA ALA A 290 10.12 -10.00 -8.48
C ALA A 290 9.43 -10.78 -9.64
N HIS A 291 8.10 -10.71 -9.71
CA HIS A 291 7.26 -11.52 -10.60
C HIS A 291 7.50 -11.29 -12.10
N ASP A 292 8.12 -10.17 -12.49
CA ASP A 292 8.45 -9.84 -13.88
C ASP A 292 9.71 -10.57 -14.40
N LEU A 293 10.46 -11.21 -13.50
CA LEU A 293 11.72 -11.89 -13.78
C LEU A 293 11.60 -13.42 -13.89
N PRO A 294 12.62 -14.13 -14.40
CA PRO A 294 12.61 -15.59 -14.43
C PRO A 294 12.63 -16.24 -13.03
N ILE A 295 11.85 -17.31 -12.84
CA ILE A 295 11.88 -18.17 -11.64
C ILE A 295 13.27 -18.77 -11.45
N GLN A 296 13.88 -18.53 -10.29
CA GLN A 296 15.25 -18.94 -9.98
C GLN A 296 15.41 -20.46 -9.80
N PRO A 297 16.59 -21.06 -10.12
CA PRO A 297 16.83 -22.50 -9.98
C PRO A 297 16.58 -23.04 -8.56
N GLU A 298 16.85 -22.23 -7.55
CA GLU A 298 16.63 -22.53 -6.13
C GLU A 298 15.14 -22.61 -5.79
N VAL A 299 14.36 -21.64 -6.29
CA VAL A 299 12.89 -21.61 -6.17
C VAL A 299 12.26 -22.81 -6.87
N TRP A 300 12.76 -23.20 -8.05
CA TRP A 300 12.33 -24.45 -8.71
C TRP A 300 12.56 -25.70 -7.86
N LYS A 301 13.61 -25.76 -7.04
CA LYS A 301 13.86 -26.91 -6.14
C LYS A 301 12.82 -26.95 -5.01
N VAL A 302 12.56 -25.81 -4.39
CA VAL A 302 11.55 -25.65 -3.32
C VAL A 302 10.16 -25.99 -3.83
N PHE A 303 9.74 -25.38 -4.96
CA PHE A 303 8.49 -25.68 -5.65
C PHE A 303 8.32 -27.18 -5.91
N ASN A 304 9.35 -27.83 -6.44
CA ASN A 304 9.35 -29.25 -6.76
C ASN A 304 9.22 -30.17 -5.52
N GLN A 305 9.72 -29.74 -4.35
CA GLN A 305 9.54 -30.45 -3.08
C GLN A 305 8.14 -30.24 -2.49
N LEU A 306 7.62 -29.00 -2.53
CA LEU A 306 6.26 -28.68 -2.09
C LEU A 306 5.21 -29.48 -2.89
N VAL A 307 5.26 -29.47 -4.22
CA VAL A 307 4.37 -30.25 -5.09
C VAL A 307 4.42 -31.74 -4.77
N GLY A 308 5.61 -32.28 -4.46
CA GLY A 308 5.81 -33.68 -4.08
C GLY A 308 5.32 -34.08 -2.68
N SER A 309 4.96 -33.11 -1.83
CA SER A 309 4.70 -33.35 -0.40
C SER A 309 3.34 -32.85 0.08
N CYS A 310 2.72 -31.88 -0.59
CA CYS A 310 1.43 -31.29 -0.19
C CYS A 310 0.25 -32.18 -0.62
N SER A 311 -0.25 -33.01 0.30
CA SER A 311 -1.30 -34.01 0.03
C SER A 311 -2.68 -33.40 -0.28
N ASN A 312 -2.96 -32.20 0.23
CA ASN A 312 -4.23 -31.48 0.02
C ASN A 312 -4.15 -30.37 -1.04
N LEU A 313 -3.08 -30.36 -1.85
CA LEU A 313 -2.88 -29.37 -2.92
C LEU A 313 -3.99 -29.43 -3.97
N LYS A 314 -4.67 -28.30 -4.18
CA LYS A 314 -5.78 -28.09 -5.12
C LYS A 314 -5.44 -27.16 -6.29
N ALA A 315 -4.48 -26.26 -6.11
CA ALA A 315 -4.06 -25.28 -7.09
C ALA A 315 -2.54 -25.07 -7.08
N VAL A 316 -2.00 -24.76 -8.26
CA VAL A 316 -0.65 -24.20 -8.40
C VAL A 316 -0.76 -22.95 -9.27
N CYS A 317 -0.34 -21.79 -8.77
CA CYS A 317 -0.39 -20.52 -9.50
C CYS A 317 1.02 -20.09 -9.94
N TYR A 318 1.16 -19.64 -11.19
CA TYR A 318 2.36 -18.92 -11.64
C TYR A 318 2.12 -17.41 -11.51
N GLU A 319 2.81 -16.77 -10.58
CA GLU A 319 2.76 -15.32 -10.44
C GLU A 319 3.66 -14.66 -11.48
N CYS A 320 3.02 -13.99 -12.45
CA CYS A 320 3.70 -13.52 -13.66
C CYS A 320 3.30 -12.10 -14.08
N GLU A 321 2.89 -11.29 -13.10
CA GLU A 321 2.65 -9.86 -13.33
C GLU A 321 3.90 -9.17 -13.86
N GLY A 322 3.75 -8.42 -14.96
CA GLY A 322 4.85 -7.69 -15.61
C GLY A 322 5.79 -8.58 -16.42
N ALA A 323 5.68 -9.91 -16.33
CA ALA A 323 6.49 -10.83 -17.13
C ALA A 323 6.25 -10.63 -18.62
N ALA A 324 7.30 -10.82 -19.43
CA ALA A 324 7.19 -10.74 -20.88
C ALA A 324 6.17 -11.77 -21.40
N ALA A 325 5.10 -11.33 -22.07
CA ALA A 325 3.97 -12.19 -22.46
C ALA A 325 4.36 -13.52 -23.16
N GLY A 326 5.46 -13.52 -23.94
CA GLY A 326 5.98 -14.71 -24.62
C GLY A 326 6.65 -15.75 -23.71
N SER A 327 6.99 -15.44 -22.45
CA SER A 327 7.59 -16.38 -21.50
C SER A 327 6.55 -17.19 -20.70
N VAL A 328 5.29 -16.73 -20.65
CA VAL A 328 4.30 -17.28 -19.70
C VAL A 328 3.88 -18.70 -20.05
N LEU A 329 3.47 -18.98 -21.29
CA LEU A 329 3.07 -20.33 -21.70
C LEU A 329 4.20 -21.37 -21.53
N PRO A 330 5.47 -21.11 -21.91
CA PRO A 330 6.58 -22.01 -21.61
C PRO A 330 6.79 -22.33 -20.12
N VAL A 331 6.55 -21.37 -19.23
CA VAL A 331 6.64 -21.59 -17.78
C VAL A 331 5.45 -22.40 -17.27
N LEU A 332 4.23 -22.07 -17.70
CA LEU A 332 3.02 -22.84 -17.36
C LEU A 332 3.16 -24.30 -17.81
N GLU A 333 3.70 -24.57 -19.00
CA GLU A 333 3.95 -25.94 -19.47
C GLU A 333 4.97 -26.69 -18.60
N LYS A 334 6.08 -26.04 -18.23
CA LYS A 334 7.07 -26.63 -17.30
C LYS A 334 6.45 -26.96 -15.93
N ILE A 335 5.60 -26.07 -15.40
CA ILE A 335 4.83 -26.33 -14.17
C ILE A 335 3.89 -27.52 -14.38
N ARG A 336 3.16 -27.54 -15.50
CA ARG A 336 2.21 -28.61 -15.87
C ARG A 336 2.89 -29.98 -15.93
N GLN A 337 4.11 -30.07 -16.46
CA GLN A 337 4.92 -31.29 -16.47
C GLN A 337 5.37 -31.73 -15.08
N LEU A 338 5.83 -30.81 -14.24
CA LEU A 338 6.24 -31.12 -12.87
C LEU A 338 5.06 -31.60 -12.01
N VAL A 339 3.90 -30.94 -12.11
CA VAL A 339 2.70 -31.29 -11.35
C VAL A 339 2.06 -32.57 -11.87
N SER A 340 1.97 -32.78 -13.19
CA SER A 340 1.45 -34.04 -13.77
C SER A 340 2.28 -35.25 -13.34
N PHE A 341 3.58 -35.07 -13.10
CA PHE A 341 4.43 -36.15 -12.64
C PHE A 341 4.44 -36.31 -11.10
N ARG A 342 4.65 -35.22 -10.34
CA ARG A 342 5.04 -35.28 -8.92
C ARG A 342 3.95 -34.97 -7.91
N ALA A 343 2.82 -34.36 -8.29
CA ALA A 343 1.84 -33.87 -7.32
C ALA A 343 1.38 -34.94 -6.33
N ALA A 344 1.60 -34.74 -5.03
CA ALA A 344 1.18 -35.71 -4.00
C ALA A 344 -0.33 -35.98 -4.05
N ASN A 345 -1.14 -34.95 -4.30
CA ASN A 345 -2.56 -35.07 -4.51
C ASN A 345 -2.90 -35.74 -5.87
N ASP A 346 -3.53 -36.92 -5.82
CA ASP A 346 -3.91 -37.68 -7.02
C ASP A 346 -4.96 -36.97 -7.89
N GLU A 347 -5.90 -36.23 -7.31
CA GLU A 347 -6.98 -35.53 -8.03
C GLU A 347 -6.39 -34.40 -8.90
N LEU A 348 -5.49 -33.60 -8.32
CA LEU A 348 -4.72 -32.59 -9.05
C LEU A 348 -3.85 -33.22 -10.13
N ARG A 349 -3.12 -34.30 -9.80
CA ARG A 349 -2.26 -35.02 -10.76
C ARG A 349 -3.07 -35.54 -11.95
N GLN A 350 -4.26 -36.10 -11.71
CA GLN A 350 -5.16 -36.59 -12.75
C GLN A 350 -5.76 -35.45 -13.58
N LYS A 351 -6.24 -34.37 -12.95
CA LYS A 351 -6.75 -33.18 -13.67
C LYS A 351 -5.69 -32.60 -14.61
N VAL A 352 -4.47 -32.44 -14.12
CA VAL A 352 -3.36 -31.89 -14.89
C VAL A 352 -2.92 -32.85 -16.03
N ARG A 353 -3.01 -34.18 -15.84
CA ARG A 353 -2.79 -35.18 -16.91
C ARG A 353 -3.92 -35.27 -17.93
N ALA A 354 -5.17 -35.06 -17.54
CA ALA A 354 -6.28 -34.96 -18.50
C ALA A 354 -6.05 -33.79 -19.46
N ASN A 355 -5.41 -32.72 -18.95
CA ASN A 355 -4.99 -31.55 -19.72
C ASN A 355 -3.55 -31.68 -20.30
N ASN A 356 -2.82 -32.79 -20.10
CA ASN A 356 -1.43 -32.94 -20.56
C ASN A 356 -1.03 -34.40 -20.89
N GLN A 357 -0.76 -34.70 -22.16
CA GLN A 357 -0.41 -36.05 -22.62
C GLN A 357 1.10 -36.37 -22.45
N SER A 358 1.42 -37.44 -21.70
CA SER A 358 2.75 -38.10 -21.51
C SER A 358 3.80 -37.36 -20.63
N THR A 359 4.73 -37.96 -19.84
CA THR A 359 5.06 -39.36 -19.40
C THR A 359 5.90 -39.32 -18.06
N PRO A 360 6.10 -40.42 -17.29
CA PRO A 360 6.57 -40.38 -15.86
C PRO A 360 7.91 -41.10 -15.46
N LEU A 361 8.60 -40.71 -14.35
CA LEU A 361 9.76 -41.41 -13.69
C LEU A 361 10.06 -41.01 -12.19
N PRO A 362 10.48 -41.92 -11.27
CA PRO A 362 9.83 -42.30 -9.97
C PRO A 362 10.34 -41.68 -8.62
N THR A 363 9.86 -42.20 -7.47
CA THR A 363 10.01 -41.72 -6.05
C THR A 363 10.33 -42.81 -5.00
N PRO A 364 11.00 -42.48 -3.86
CA PRO A 364 10.67 -43.05 -2.52
C PRO A 364 10.90 -42.04 -1.32
N PRO A 365 11.02 -42.43 -0.03
CA PRO A 365 9.95 -42.58 1.00
C PRO A 365 10.09 -41.64 2.27
N PRO A 366 9.21 -41.68 3.30
CA PRO A 366 9.01 -40.58 4.29
C PRO A 366 9.66 -40.74 5.68
N ALA A 367 9.49 -39.70 6.55
CA ALA A 367 10.09 -39.54 7.90
C ALA A 367 9.05 -39.34 9.06
N PRO A 368 9.45 -39.39 10.36
CA PRO A 368 8.53 -39.48 11.53
C PRO A 368 8.39 -38.19 12.40
N THR A 369 7.60 -38.28 13.49
CA THR A 369 6.96 -37.18 14.26
C THR A 369 7.58 -36.81 15.64
N ILE A 370 7.16 -35.66 16.21
CA ILE A 370 7.64 -35.03 17.47
C ILE A 370 6.46 -34.56 18.38
N PRO A 371 6.58 -34.52 19.73
CA PRO A 371 5.50 -34.09 20.67
C PRO A 371 5.58 -32.63 21.20
N LYS A 372 4.76 -32.31 22.24
CA LYS A 372 4.07 -31.01 22.48
C LYS A 372 4.73 -29.96 23.40
N GLN A 373 4.13 -28.75 23.36
CA GLN A 373 4.46 -27.48 24.02
C GLN A 373 3.97 -27.31 25.48
N ASP A 374 4.36 -26.19 26.11
CA ASP A 374 3.69 -25.59 27.28
C ASP A 374 3.51 -24.05 27.11
N LYS A 375 2.66 -23.40 27.93
CA LYS A 375 2.12 -22.01 27.70
C LYS A 375 2.55 -20.95 28.73
N ARG A 376 2.62 -19.64 28.36
CA ARG A 376 2.01 -18.48 29.08
C ARG A 376 2.32 -17.04 28.60
N SER A 377 1.24 -16.26 28.45
CA SER A 377 0.98 -14.88 28.97
C SER A 377 1.43 -13.64 28.14
N PRO A 378 0.66 -12.51 28.11
CA PRO A 378 0.55 -11.69 26.89
C PRO A 378 1.09 -10.23 26.91
N SER A 379 1.65 -9.87 25.76
CA SER A 379 1.51 -8.67 24.90
C SER A 379 1.81 -7.25 25.43
N LYS A 380 2.70 -6.57 24.70
CA LYS A 380 2.84 -5.10 24.63
C LYS A 380 2.86 -4.62 23.17
N ASN A 381 2.22 -3.49 22.88
CA ASN A 381 2.11 -2.91 21.52
C ASN A 381 3.41 -2.29 20.95
N ASN A 382 4.55 -2.38 21.64
CA ASN A 382 5.76 -1.61 21.32
C ASN A 382 6.57 -2.18 20.14
N ASP A 383 6.50 -3.49 19.89
CA ASP A 383 7.43 -4.17 18.98
C ASP A 383 7.21 -3.75 17.52
N TYR A 384 5.94 -3.67 17.07
CA TYR A 384 5.62 -3.19 15.73
C TYR A 384 5.96 -1.71 15.52
N GLN A 385 5.82 -0.86 16.54
CA GLN A 385 6.25 0.55 16.45
C GLN A 385 7.76 0.65 16.26
N SER A 386 8.50 -0.21 16.95
CA SER A 386 9.96 -0.29 16.85
C SER A 386 10.43 -0.84 15.51
N LEU A 387 9.74 -1.85 14.97
CA LEU A 387 9.96 -2.35 13.61
C LEU A 387 9.74 -1.23 12.57
N LEU A 388 8.67 -0.44 12.67
CA LEU A 388 8.44 0.71 11.79
C LEU A 388 9.58 1.73 11.87
N LYS A 389 10.02 2.09 13.08
CA LYS A 389 11.16 3.00 13.29
C LYS A 389 12.43 2.44 12.63
N LEU A 390 12.70 1.14 12.76
CA LEU A 390 13.82 0.44 12.13
C LEU A 390 13.71 0.32 10.60
N LEU A 391 12.50 0.27 10.03
CA LEU A 391 12.29 0.28 8.58
C LEU A 391 12.48 1.68 7.99
N PHE A 392 12.01 2.72 8.67
CA PHE A 392 11.92 4.07 8.09
C PHE A 392 12.98 5.08 8.55
N SER A 393 13.79 4.76 9.57
CA SER A 393 14.91 5.61 10.01
C SER A 393 16.27 4.92 9.83
N SER A 394 17.19 5.57 9.10
CA SER A 394 18.62 5.22 9.06
C SER A 394 19.25 5.26 10.44
N ASP A 395 18.91 6.31 11.19
CA ASP A 395 19.53 6.66 12.45
C ASP A 395 19.13 5.63 13.51
N ALA A 396 17.87 5.20 13.53
CA ALA A 396 17.42 4.10 14.39
C ALA A 396 18.15 2.77 14.13
N ARG A 397 18.51 2.49 12.87
CA ARG A 397 19.33 1.30 12.52
C ARG A 397 20.78 1.49 12.96
N GLU A 398 21.30 2.71 12.96
CA GLU A 398 22.63 3.05 13.44
C GLU A 398 22.71 3.02 14.98
N ASP A 399 21.69 3.52 15.68
CA ASP A 399 21.53 3.43 17.13
C ASP A 399 21.47 1.97 17.58
N LEU A 400 20.66 1.14 16.89
CA LEU A 400 20.62 -0.30 17.14
C LEU A 400 21.97 -0.97 16.85
N ARG A 401 22.71 -0.54 15.82
CA ARG A 401 24.03 -1.09 15.47
C ARG A 401 25.12 -0.71 16.48
N SER A 402 25.07 0.51 17.02
CA SER A 402 26.11 1.09 17.87
C SER A 402 25.84 0.88 19.37
N ASN A 403 24.58 0.87 19.80
CA ASN A 403 24.14 0.69 21.17
C ASN A 403 22.83 -0.13 21.26
N PRO A 404 22.87 -1.47 21.02
CA PRO A 404 21.68 -2.32 21.06
C PRO A 404 20.91 -2.27 22.39
N SER A 405 21.63 -2.15 23.50
CA SER A 405 21.03 -2.11 24.85
C SER A 405 20.33 -0.78 25.13
N GLY A 406 20.90 0.35 24.72
CA GLY A 406 20.24 1.65 24.80
C GLY A 406 19.01 1.70 23.90
N PHE A 407 19.14 1.25 22.65
CA PHE A 407 18.01 1.20 21.71
C PHE A 407 16.84 0.36 22.25
N THR A 408 17.12 -0.84 22.78
CA THR A 408 16.06 -1.72 23.32
C THR A 408 15.42 -1.12 24.59
N GLN A 409 16.21 -0.50 25.46
CA GLN A 409 15.70 0.20 26.65
C GLN A 409 14.81 1.40 26.30
N GLU A 410 15.22 2.25 25.35
CA GLU A 410 14.48 3.45 24.94
C GLU A 410 13.16 3.15 24.24
N ASN A 411 13.13 2.11 23.39
CA ASN A 411 11.95 1.73 22.62
C ASN A 411 11.10 0.65 23.34
N GLY A 412 11.56 0.15 24.49
CA GLY A 412 10.84 -0.79 25.35
C GLY A 412 10.68 -2.20 24.76
N ILE A 413 11.66 -2.63 23.97
CA ILE A 413 11.72 -3.93 23.29
C ILE A 413 12.55 -4.90 24.13
N ASP A 414 12.18 -6.18 24.19
CA ASP A 414 13.08 -7.20 24.73
C ASP A 414 14.21 -7.48 23.70
N ILE A 415 15.47 -7.33 24.13
CA ILE A 415 16.66 -7.52 23.27
C ILE A 415 16.75 -8.94 22.69
N SER A 416 16.14 -9.93 23.33
CA SER A 416 16.05 -11.30 22.79
C SER A 416 15.25 -11.39 21.50
N LEU A 417 14.29 -10.48 21.26
CA LEU A 417 13.52 -10.43 20.01
C LEU A 417 14.36 -10.02 18.80
N LEU A 418 15.45 -9.29 19.06
CA LEU A 418 16.43 -8.88 18.05
C LEU A 418 17.55 -9.92 17.88
N SER A 419 17.50 -11.03 18.63
CA SER A 419 18.45 -12.14 18.50
C SER A 419 18.30 -12.84 17.15
N GLY A 420 19.30 -12.67 16.28
CA GLY A 420 19.28 -13.16 14.91
C GLY A 420 18.68 -12.17 13.88
N LEU A 421 18.37 -10.93 14.27
CA LEU A 421 18.01 -9.88 13.32
C LEU A 421 19.19 -9.57 12.39
N ASP A 422 18.99 -9.75 11.09
CA ASP A 422 19.94 -9.36 10.08
C ASP A 422 19.82 -7.87 9.73
N LEU A 423 20.73 -7.05 10.26
CA LEU A 423 20.77 -5.62 9.96
C LEU A 423 21.05 -5.31 8.48
N TYR A 424 21.67 -6.22 7.71
CA TYR A 424 21.84 -6.01 6.28
C TYR A 424 20.53 -6.32 5.52
N GLY A 425 19.88 -7.44 5.85
CA GLY A 425 18.57 -7.78 5.31
C GLY A 425 17.51 -6.69 5.58
N LEU A 426 17.45 -6.23 6.84
CA LEU A 426 16.60 -5.10 7.25
C LEU A 426 16.91 -3.82 6.47
N LYS A 427 18.20 -3.54 6.22
CA LYS A 427 18.61 -2.38 5.41
C LYS A 427 18.16 -2.54 3.95
N LEU A 428 18.27 -3.73 3.38
CA LEU A 428 17.88 -4.02 2.00
C LEU A 428 16.37 -3.81 1.79
N ASP A 429 15.55 -4.30 2.72
CA ASP A 429 14.10 -4.08 2.77
C ASP A 429 13.74 -2.58 2.88
N ALA A 430 14.35 -1.90 3.85
CA ALA A 430 14.18 -0.46 4.07
C ALA A 430 14.56 0.36 2.82
N GLN A 431 15.62 -0.04 2.10
CA GLN A 431 16.02 0.59 0.84
C GLN A 431 14.97 0.37 -0.26
N GLY A 432 14.41 -0.84 -0.40
CA GLY A 432 13.32 -1.12 -1.34
C GLY A 432 12.10 -0.22 -1.09
N ARG A 433 11.64 -0.13 0.16
CA ARG A 433 10.55 0.77 0.57
C ARG A 433 10.86 2.24 0.28
N ALA A 434 12.08 2.69 0.61
CA ALA A 434 12.50 4.06 0.36
C ALA A 434 12.45 4.42 -1.13
N GLN A 435 12.97 3.54 -2.01
CA GLN A 435 12.93 3.73 -3.46
C GLN A 435 11.49 3.84 -3.98
N TYR A 436 10.58 2.97 -3.53
CA TYR A 436 9.16 3.01 -3.92
C TYR A 436 8.47 4.30 -3.44
N LEU A 437 8.58 4.60 -2.14
CA LEU A 437 7.90 5.74 -1.52
C LEU A 437 8.41 7.07 -2.07
N LEU A 438 9.72 7.24 -2.21
CA LEU A 438 10.31 8.47 -2.74
C LEU A 438 10.04 8.63 -4.24
N SER A 439 10.01 7.56 -5.02
CA SER A 439 9.54 7.59 -6.43
C SER A 439 8.10 8.08 -6.53
N THR A 440 7.22 7.61 -5.64
CA THR A 440 5.80 8.01 -5.59
C THR A 440 5.63 9.46 -5.15
N LEU A 441 6.34 9.89 -4.09
CA LEU A 441 6.29 11.26 -3.56
C LEU A 441 6.89 12.28 -4.54
N CYS A 442 8.05 12.00 -5.14
CA CYS A 442 8.70 12.88 -6.11
C CYS A 442 7.86 13.06 -7.39
N ARG A 443 7.06 12.06 -7.79
CA ARG A 443 6.13 12.15 -8.94
C ARG A 443 5.10 13.27 -8.79
N HIS A 444 4.73 13.64 -7.56
CA HIS A 444 3.81 14.74 -7.26
C HIS A 444 4.49 16.12 -7.24
N TYR A 445 5.83 16.16 -7.10
CA TYR A 445 6.64 17.37 -7.04
C TYR A 445 7.87 17.28 -7.98
N PRO A 446 7.68 16.96 -9.26
CA PRO A 446 8.78 16.54 -10.15
C PRO A 446 9.87 17.61 -10.34
N LEU A 447 9.49 18.89 -10.43
CA LEU A 447 10.43 19.99 -10.61
C LEU A 447 11.09 20.34 -9.28
N SER A 448 10.31 20.48 -8.20
CA SER A 448 10.84 20.87 -6.89
C SER A 448 11.73 19.79 -6.28
N SER A 449 11.35 18.52 -6.40
CA SER A 449 12.13 17.39 -5.87
C SER A 449 13.48 17.28 -6.56
N VAL A 450 13.55 17.48 -7.87
CA VAL A 450 14.83 17.47 -8.59
C VAL A 450 15.69 18.68 -8.21
N LEU A 451 15.12 19.89 -8.22
CA LEU A 451 15.85 21.12 -7.90
C LEU A 451 16.43 21.12 -6.48
N ILE A 452 15.71 20.60 -5.51
CA ILE A 452 16.13 20.50 -4.09
C ILE A 452 16.98 19.25 -3.86
N GLY A 453 16.52 18.10 -4.34
CA GLY A 453 17.11 16.78 -4.09
C GLY A 453 18.49 16.60 -4.69
N THR A 454 18.80 17.20 -5.84
CA THR A 454 20.16 17.20 -6.38
C THR A 454 21.17 17.90 -5.45
N PHE A 455 20.73 18.84 -4.61
CA PHE A 455 21.62 19.49 -3.64
C PHE A 455 21.71 18.74 -2.32
N SER A 456 20.59 18.15 -1.88
CA SER A 456 20.40 17.54 -0.56
C SER A 456 19.61 16.22 -0.65
N PRO A 457 20.16 15.16 -1.27
CA PRO A 457 19.43 13.90 -1.50
C PRO A 457 19.07 13.21 -0.18
N ASP A 458 20.04 13.03 0.71
CA ASP A 458 19.85 12.43 2.04
C ASP A 458 18.77 13.17 2.86
N SER A 459 18.69 14.49 2.70
CA SER A 459 17.70 15.31 3.40
C SER A 459 16.27 15.01 2.95
N ILE A 460 16.05 14.65 1.68
CA ILE A 460 14.74 14.19 1.19
C ILE A 460 14.38 12.83 1.81
N GLU A 461 15.34 11.93 1.98
CA GLU A 461 15.09 10.62 2.61
C GLU A 461 14.64 10.75 4.09
N THR A 462 15.08 11.80 4.80
CA THR A 462 14.65 12.04 6.20
C THR A 462 13.13 12.19 6.37
N PHE A 463 12.37 12.50 5.30
CA PHE A 463 10.91 12.51 5.34
C PHE A 463 10.32 11.13 5.69
N LEU A 464 10.99 10.04 5.29
CA LEU A 464 10.50 8.69 5.55
C LEU A 464 10.43 8.38 7.05
N ALA A 465 11.36 8.92 7.85
CA ALA A 465 11.36 8.77 9.31
C ALA A 465 10.27 9.58 10.04
N SER A 466 9.42 10.31 9.32
CA SER A 466 8.38 11.17 9.90
C SER A 466 7.05 10.44 10.09
N GLU A 467 6.33 10.73 11.19
CA GLU A 467 4.99 10.17 11.49
C GLU A 467 3.99 10.34 10.35
N GLN A 468 4.18 11.36 9.50
CA GLN A 468 3.35 11.61 8.34
C GLN A 468 3.38 10.44 7.33
N ILE A 469 4.45 9.64 7.26
CA ILE A 469 4.55 8.48 6.36
C ILE A 469 3.48 7.40 6.62
N PHE A 470 2.90 7.40 7.83
CA PHE A 470 1.80 6.52 8.25
C PHE A 470 0.40 7.14 8.05
N GLY A 471 0.31 8.32 7.42
CA GLY A 471 -0.96 8.93 7.03
C GLY A 471 -1.48 8.44 5.68
N SER A 472 -2.68 8.87 5.32
CA SER A 472 -3.25 8.64 3.99
C SER A 472 -2.37 9.21 2.88
N THR A 473 -2.47 8.69 1.64
CA THR A 473 -1.73 9.22 0.48
C THR A 473 -1.94 10.73 0.29
N ALA A 474 -3.14 11.25 0.60
CA ALA A 474 -3.43 12.69 0.55
C ALA A 474 -2.60 13.47 1.58
N ILE A 475 -2.57 13.01 2.84
CA ILE A 475 -1.78 13.60 3.93
C ILE A 475 -0.28 13.54 3.61
N ARG A 476 0.20 12.40 3.09
CA ARG A 476 1.62 12.18 2.77
C ARG A 476 2.13 13.08 1.68
N ASN A 477 1.37 13.20 0.59
CA ASN A 477 1.74 14.07 -0.52
C ASN A 477 1.79 15.54 -0.07
N GLU A 478 0.85 16.01 0.75
CA GLU A 478 0.88 17.38 1.25
C GLU A 478 2.02 17.62 2.25
N ALA A 479 2.24 16.70 3.19
CA ALA A 479 3.34 16.76 4.15
C ALA A 479 4.73 16.72 3.48
N PHE A 480 4.88 15.97 2.39
CA PHE A 480 6.10 15.96 1.59
C PHE A 480 6.35 17.30 0.90
N GLY A 481 5.30 17.94 0.36
CA GLY A 481 5.40 19.30 -0.16
C GLY A 481 5.81 20.33 0.90
N GLN A 482 5.32 20.20 2.14
CA GLN A 482 5.76 21.00 3.29
C GLN A 482 7.20 20.66 3.74
N HIS A 483 7.65 19.43 3.55
CA HIS A 483 9.04 19.03 3.81
C HIS A 483 9.99 19.65 2.78
N LEU A 484 9.68 19.58 1.48
CA LEU A 484 10.43 20.28 0.43
C LEU A 484 10.50 21.79 0.69
N GLU A 485 9.41 22.41 1.16
CA GLU A 485 9.39 23.84 1.52
C GLU A 485 10.37 24.16 2.67
N ARG A 486 10.43 23.31 3.70
CA ARG A 486 11.42 23.43 4.78
C ARG A 486 12.85 23.24 4.27
N LEU A 487 13.11 22.22 3.45
CA LEU A 487 14.43 22.02 2.84
C LEU A 487 14.86 23.23 2.01
N LEU A 488 13.93 23.85 1.27
CA LEU A 488 14.19 25.06 0.49
C LEU A 488 14.54 26.26 1.39
N MET A 489 13.82 26.47 2.49
CA MET A 489 14.09 27.57 3.44
C MET A 489 15.45 27.43 4.14
N PHE A 490 15.88 26.21 4.47
CA PHE A 490 17.16 25.93 5.13
C PHE A 490 18.31 25.58 4.17
N SER A 491 18.08 25.71 2.86
CA SER A 491 19.07 25.44 1.82
C SER A 491 20.17 26.52 1.74
N SER A 492 21.27 26.20 1.07
CA SER A 492 22.32 27.16 0.70
C SER A 492 22.00 27.99 -0.56
N PHE A 493 20.75 27.94 -1.06
CA PHE A 493 20.33 28.76 -2.20
C PHE A 493 20.20 30.24 -1.80
N SER A 494 20.56 31.13 -2.72
CA SER A 494 20.29 32.57 -2.58
C SER A 494 18.79 32.87 -2.61
N ALA A 495 18.37 34.03 -2.06
CA ALA A 495 16.95 34.42 -2.03
C ALA A 495 16.28 34.44 -3.42
N ALA A 496 17.03 34.74 -4.49
CA ALA A 496 16.53 34.68 -5.87
C ALA A 496 16.29 33.24 -6.35
N GLU A 497 17.22 32.32 -6.03
CA GLU A 497 17.09 30.89 -6.32
C GLU A 497 15.95 30.26 -5.50
N GLN A 498 15.84 30.60 -4.21
CA GLN A 498 14.72 30.21 -3.35
C GLN A 498 13.37 30.70 -3.91
N SER A 499 13.29 31.96 -4.33
CA SER A 499 12.07 32.50 -4.96
C SER A 499 11.75 31.84 -6.31
N PHE A 500 12.75 31.41 -7.07
CA PHE A 500 12.55 30.69 -8.34
C PHE A 500 11.97 29.30 -8.08
N ILE A 501 12.62 28.51 -7.21
CA ILE A 501 12.19 27.14 -6.88
C ILE A 501 10.83 27.16 -6.17
N GLY A 502 10.63 28.10 -5.24
CA GLY A 502 9.40 28.26 -4.48
C GLY A 502 8.16 28.54 -5.34
N ALA A 503 8.31 29.17 -6.50
CA ALA A 503 7.21 29.36 -7.44
C ALA A 503 6.71 28.03 -8.05
N PHE A 504 7.62 27.11 -8.39
CA PHE A 504 7.27 25.78 -8.87
C PHE A 504 6.72 24.91 -7.74
N LEU A 505 7.30 24.98 -6.54
CA LEU A 505 6.80 24.24 -5.38
C LEU A 505 5.38 24.70 -5.00
N SER A 506 5.10 26.00 -5.02
CA SER A 506 3.75 26.55 -4.81
C SER A 506 2.75 26.04 -5.86
N MET A 507 3.17 25.94 -7.13
CA MET A 507 2.36 25.36 -8.20
C MET A 507 2.07 23.87 -7.98
N GLU A 508 3.09 23.07 -7.71
CA GLU A 508 2.96 21.62 -7.50
C GLU A 508 2.10 21.32 -6.26
N ARG A 509 2.32 22.05 -5.15
CA ARG A 509 1.48 21.96 -3.94
C ARG A 509 0.02 22.32 -4.22
N SER A 510 -0.24 23.38 -5.00
CA SER A 510 -1.61 23.78 -5.36
C SER A 510 -2.34 22.70 -6.15
N ILE A 511 -1.64 21.99 -7.04
CA ILE A 511 -2.19 20.85 -7.80
C ILE A 511 -2.50 19.67 -6.87
N VAL A 512 -1.58 19.33 -5.94
CA VAL A 512 -1.80 18.26 -4.95
C VAL A 512 -3.00 18.57 -4.05
N GLN A 513 -3.08 19.80 -3.52
CA GLN A 513 -4.20 20.25 -2.68
C GLN A 513 -5.54 20.23 -3.44
N GLN A 514 -5.56 20.64 -4.71
CA GLN A 514 -6.75 20.53 -5.57
C GLN A 514 -7.17 19.08 -5.79
N ASN A 515 -6.22 18.17 -6.02
CA ASN A 515 -6.52 16.75 -6.18
C ASN A 515 -7.07 16.12 -4.90
N ASN A 516 -6.50 16.48 -3.74
CA ASN A 516 -7.01 16.09 -2.43
C ASN A 516 -8.44 16.60 -2.22
N GLN A 517 -8.71 17.88 -2.53
CA GLN A 517 -10.03 18.49 -2.37
C GLN A 517 -11.08 17.86 -3.32
N VAL A 518 -10.76 17.63 -4.60
CA VAL A 518 -11.66 16.96 -5.55
C VAL A 518 -12.02 15.55 -5.05
N ARG A 519 -11.03 14.80 -4.55
CA ARG A 519 -11.25 13.46 -3.98
C ARG A 519 -12.12 13.49 -2.74
N ALA A 520 -11.87 14.42 -1.82
CA ALA A 520 -12.67 14.60 -0.61
C ALA A 520 -14.12 15.03 -0.92
N ASP A 521 -14.32 15.93 -1.88
CA ASP A 521 -15.63 16.39 -2.29
C ASP A 521 -16.45 15.24 -2.91
N ILE A 522 -15.86 14.45 -3.81
CA ILE A 522 -16.51 13.26 -4.39
C ILE A 522 -16.79 12.20 -3.32
N ALA A 523 -15.85 11.93 -2.42
CA ALA A 523 -16.06 10.99 -1.30
C ALA A 523 -17.19 11.45 -0.35
N SER A 524 -17.41 12.75 -0.21
CA SER A 524 -18.55 13.34 0.52
C SER A 524 -19.86 13.42 -0.28
N GLY A 525 -19.90 12.86 -1.49
CA GLY A 525 -21.09 12.84 -2.36
C GLY A 525 -21.37 14.16 -3.10
N LYS A 526 -20.45 15.13 -3.11
CA LYS A 526 -20.62 16.38 -3.86
C LYS A 526 -20.35 16.18 -5.34
N SER A 527 -21.17 16.81 -6.18
CA SER A 527 -20.93 16.88 -7.62
C SER A 527 -19.77 17.81 -7.95
N VAL A 528 -18.79 17.30 -8.70
CA VAL A 528 -17.71 18.11 -9.27
C VAL A 528 -18.09 18.46 -10.71
N PRO A 529 -18.21 19.76 -11.08
CA PRO A 529 -18.70 20.15 -12.40
C PRO A 529 -17.85 19.57 -13.54
N PRO A 530 -18.45 18.98 -14.58
CA PRO A 530 -17.73 18.52 -15.76
C PRO A 530 -17.24 19.70 -16.63
N LEU A 531 -16.69 19.40 -17.80
CA LEU A 531 -16.52 20.40 -18.86
C LEU A 531 -17.91 20.84 -19.36
N GLN A 532 -18.15 22.15 -19.38
CA GLN A 532 -19.40 22.74 -19.87
C GLN A 532 -19.26 23.09 -21.35
N SER A 533 -20.31 22.83 -22.13
CA SER A 533 -20.48 23.37 -23.48
C SER A 533 -21.30 24.66 -23.41
N TYR A 534 -21.00 25.61 -24.31
CA TYR A 534 -21.67 26.91 -24.37
C TYR A 534 -22.13 27.20 -25.78
N ASN A 535 -23.29 27.84 -25.92
CA ASN A 535 -23.76 28.37 -27.20
C ASN A 535 -23.49 29.89 -27.33
N ARG A 536 -23.78 30.47 -28.50
CA ARG A 536 -23.55 31.92 -28.75
C ARG A 536 -24.37 32.85 -27.84
N HIS A 537 -25.52 32.40 -27.33
CA HIS A 537 -26.37 33.17 -26.42
C HIS A 537 -25.85 33.13 -24.99
N ASP A 538 -25.28 32.01 -24.52
CA ASP A 538 -24.60 31.95 -23.23
C ASP A 538 -23.45 32.96 -23.17
N LEU A 539 -22.62 33.00 -24.22
CA LEU A 539 -21.44 33.87 -24.31
C LEU A 539 -21.78 35.37 -24.36
N SER A 540 -23.02 35.74 -24.74
CA SER A 540 -23.48 37.15 -24.75
C SER A 540 -24.22 37.56 -23.49
N THR A 541 -24.78 36.61 -22.72
CA THR A 541 -25.66 36.91 -21.57
C THR A 541 -25.01 36.65 -20.22
N LYS A 542 -24.17 35.62 -20.09
CA LYS A 542 -23.60 35.16 -18.81
C LYS A 542 -22.22 35.74 -18.52
N LYS A 543 -21.85 35.80 -17.24
CA LYS A 543 -20.57 36.35 -16.78
C LYS A 543 -19.50 35.27 -16.69
N LEU A 544 -18.25 35.65 -16.97
CA LEU A 544 -17.08 34.81 -16.83
C LEU A 544 -16.70 34.65 -15.35
N THR A 545 -16.68 33.43 -14.84
CA THR A 545 -16.20 33.11 -13.49
C THR A 545 -15.13 32.02 -13.54
N LEU A 546 -14.28 31.96 -12.51
CA LEU A 546 -13.25 30.93 -12.41
C LEU A 546 -13.92 29.58 -12.08
N ALA A 547 -13.57 28.52 -12.81
CA ALA A 547 -14.09 27.20 -12.52
C ALA A 547 -13.53 26.66 -11.18
N PRO A 548 -14.32 25.90 -10.40
CA PRO A 548 -13.81 25.15 -9.25
C PRO A 548 -12.58 24.30 -9.62
N PHE A 549 -11.68 24.12 -8.66
CA PHE A 549 -10.44 23.34 -8.83
C PHE A 549 -9.51 23.86 -9.94
N THR A 550 -9.50 25.18 -10.16
CA THR A 550 -8.59 25.86 -11.09
C THR A 550 -7.49 26.63 -10.36
N THR A 551 -6.24 26.28 -10.61
CA THR A 551 -5.03 27.03 -10.21
C THR A 551 -4.65 28.04 -11.30
N ILE A 552 -4.28 29.27 -10.92
CA ILE A 552 -3.63 30.24 -11.81
C ILE A 552 -2.45 30.88 -11.06
N ILE A 553 -1.22 30.65 -11.54
CA ILE A 553 0.03 31.08 -10.88
C ILE A 553 0.96 31.74 -11.91
N GLU A 554 1.74 32.74 -11.49
CA GLU A 554 2.84 33.28 -12.29
C GLU A 554 4.12 32.51 -11.98
N LEU A 555 4.76 31.96 -13.02
CA LEU A 555 6.01 31.22 -12.92
C LEU A 555 7.18 32.03 -13.51
N PRO A 556 8.42 31.82 -13.02
CA PRO A 556 9.59 32.51 -13.56
C PRO A 556 9.92 32.05 -14.99
N CYS A 557 9.65 30.79 -15.34
CA CYS A 557 9.63 30.29 -16.72
C CYS A 557 8.45 29.33 -16.97
N ALA A 558 8.24 28.99 -18.24
CA ALA A 558 7.37 27.89 -18.65
C ALA A 558 7.84 26.55 -18.05
N THR A 559 6.94 25.73 -17.50
CA THR A 559 7.28 24.40 -16.97
C THR A 559 7.90 23.54 -18.05
N THR A 560 7.38 23.61 -19.28
CA THR A 560 7.90 22.87 -20.44
C THR A 560 9.39 23.14 -20.71
N ALA A 561 9.83 24.39 -20.57
CA ALA A 561 11.23 24.75 -20.69
C ALA A 561 12.08 24.20 -19.54
N LEU A 562 11.53 24.13 -18.32
CA LEU A 562 12.24 23.61 -17.16
C LEU A 562 12.34 22.08 -17.16
N TYR A 563 11.30 21.35 -17.57
CA TYR A 563 11.36 19.90 -17.83
C TYR A 563 12.46 19.55 -18.83
N ALA A 564 12.51 20.25 -19.97
CA ALA A 564 13.56 20.07 -20.96
C ALA A 564 14.95 20.42 -20.43
N ALA A 565 15.09 21.53 -19.69
CA ALA A 565 16.37 21.95 -19.12
C ALA A 565 16.89 20.98 -18.05
N LEU A 566 16.01 20.30 -17.32
CA LEU A 566 16.33 19.28 -16.31
C LEU A 566 16.40 17.84 -16.87
N GLU A 567 16.16 17.60 -18.16
CA GLU A 567 16.09 16.25 -18.75
C GLU A 567 15.08 15.31 -18.05
N ILE A 568 13.99 15.88 -17.53
CA ILE A 568 12.88 15.09 -16.96
C ILE A 568 11.93 14.76 -18.11
N GLU A 569 11.99 13.54 -18.65
CA GLU A 569 11.05 13.08 -19.68
C GLU A 569 9.68 12.76 -19.06
N THR A 570 9.70 12.11 -17.88
CA THR A 570 8.49 11.72 -17.14
C THR A 570 8.65 11.94 -15.63
N PRO A 571 7.60 12.33 -14.89
CA PRO A 571 7.65 12.48 -13.43
C PRO A 571 8.09 11.23 -12.67
N GLN A 572 7.94 10.04 -13.26
CA GLN A 572 8.37 8.75 -12.72
C GLN A 572 9.90 8.64 -12.60
N GLN A 573 10.66 9.38 -13.40
CA GLN A 573 12.13 9.35 -13.39
C GLN A 573 12.74 10.23 -12.27
N CYS A 574 11.98 11.15 -11.68
CA CYS A 574 12.51 12.20 -10.80
C CYS A 574 13.35 11.66 -9.62
N TRP A 575 12.87 10.64 -8.91
CA TRP A 575 13.66 10.05 -7.82
C TRP A 575 14.94 9.36 -8.32
N ARG A 576 14.86 8.61 -9.44
CA ARG A 576 16.04 7.98 -10.07
C ARG A 576 17.09 9.01 -10.52
N LEU A 577 16.67 10.18 -11.00
CA LEU A 577 17.58 11.26 -11.38
C LEU A 577 18.31 11.85 -10.17
N ILE A 578 17.62 11.94 -9.01
CA ILE A 578 18.18 12.38 -7.73
C ILE A 578 19.14 11.32 -7.17
N SER A 579 18.66 10.09 -6.98
CA SER A 579 19.42 8.98 -6.34
C SER A 579 20.69 8.61 -7.09
N ASN A 580 20.69 8.73 -8.42
CA ASN A 580 21.83 8.39 -9.26
C ASN A 580 22.77 9.59 -9.49
N GLY A 581 22.46 10.77 -8.94
CA GLY A 581 23.23 12.01 -9.20
C GLY A 581 23.27 12.42 -10.67
N ALA A 582 22.25 12.05 -11.46
CA ALA A 582 22.25 12.19 -12.92
C ALA A 582 22.24 13.65 -13.40
N ILE A 583 21.77 14.58 -12.56
CA ILE A 583 21.74 16.02 -12.82
C ILE A 583 22.80 16.69 -11.95
N SER A 584 23.70 17.48 -12.55
CA SER A 584 24.76 18.15 -11.80
C SER A 584 24.28 19.43 -11.11
N LYS A 585 24.87 19.75 -9.94
CA LYS A 585 24.57 20.98 -9.18
C LYS A 585 24.86 22.25 -10.01
N ASP A 586 25.87 22.22 -10.87
CA ASP A 586 26.23 23.36 -11.73
C ASP A 586 25.25 23.56 -12.89
N ARG A 587 24.67 22.48 -13.44
CA ARG A 587 23.58 22.56 -14.42
C ARG A 587 22.36 23.27 -13.80
N ILE A 588 21.98 22.92 -12.58
CA ILE A 588 20.88 23.61 -11.89
C ILE A 588 21.22 25.07 -11.65
N LYS A 589 22.43 25.41 -11.18
CA LYS A 589 22.86 26.81 -11.04
C LYS A 589 22.83 27.57 -12.37
N ALA A 590 23.17 26.94 -13.49
CA ALA A 590 23.06 27.56 -14.81
C ALA A 590 21.61 27.85 -15.19
N ILE A 591 20.69 26.90 -14.96
CA ILE A 591 19.24 27.06 -15.18
C ILE A 591 18.67 28.22 -14.36
N LEU A 592 19.02 28.28 -13.07
CA LEU A 592 18.57 29.34 -12.15
C LEU A 592 19.10 30.74 -12.54
N ARG A 593 20.22 30.81 -13.26
CA ARG A 593 20.83 32.06 -13.76
C ARG A 593 20.35 32.51 -15.14
N ALA A 594 19.72 31.64 -15.93
CA ALA A 594 19.53 31.81 -17.38
C ALA A 594 18.50 32.88 -17.82
N ALA A 595 18.21 33.90 -17.00
CA ALA A 595 17.31 35.01 -17.27
C ALA A 595 15.93 34.58 -17.84
N PRO A 596 15.06 34.00 -16.99
CA PRO A 596 13.93 33.22 -17.46
C PRO A 596 12.78 34.09 -18.02
N ASN A 597 12.12 33.59 -19.07
CA ASN A 597 10.94 34.24 -19.66
C ASN A 597 9.68 33.86 -18.87
N PRO A 598 9.05 34.77 -18.09
CA PRO A 598 7.95 34.43 -17.20
C PRO A 598 6.74 33.90 -17.96
N SER A 599 5.99 33.02 -17.30
CA SER A 599 4.72 32.49 -17.80
C SER A 599 3.60 32.66 -16.77
N THR A 600 2.36 32.53 -17.21
CA THR A 600 1.20 32.31 -16.34
C THR A 600 0.71 30.90 -16.59
N PHE A 601 0.87 30.04 -15.60
CA PHE A 601 0.41 28.66 -15.61
C PHE A 601 -1.03 28.59 -15.11
N ILE A 602 -1.88 27.89 -15.85
CA ILE A 602 -3.27 27.61 -15.53
C ILE A 602 -3.44 26.09 -15.53
N CYS A 603 -4.07 25.54 -14.49
CA CYS A 603 -4.45 24.14 -14.44
C CYS A 603 -5.84 23.98 -13.84
N ARG A 604 -6.71 23.19 -14.46
CA ARG A 604 -7.96 22.69 -13.84
C ARG A 604 -7.86 21.17 -13.66
N SER A 605 -8.11 20.70 -12.44
CA SER A 605 -8.33 19.27 -12.15
C SER A 605 -9.79 18.90 -12.43
N ILE A 606 -10.01 17.82 -13.17
CA ILE A 606 -11.34 17.36 -13.59
C ILE A 606 -11.41 15.83 -13.39
N PRO A 607 -12.45 15.29 -12.72
CA PRO A 607 -12.62 13.84 -12.62
C PRO A 607 -12.96 13.24 -13.99
N GLN A 608 -12.25 12.16 -14.32
CA GLN A 608 -12.46 11.34 -15.52
C GLN A 608 -13.31 10.09 -15.22
N GLY A 609 -13.16 9.54 -14.01
CA GLY A 609 -13.83 8.33 -13.55
C GLY A 609 -13.10 7.72 -12.34
N MET A 610 -13.33 6.43 -12.09
CA MET A 610 -12.41 5.62 -11.29
C MET A 610 -11.41 4.95 -12.24
N GLY A 611 -10.11 5.12 -11.98
CA GLY A 611 -9.02 4.48 -12.71
C GLY A 611 -8.14 3.67 -11.76
N LEU A 612 -7.42 2.70 -12.31
CA LEU A 612 -6.49 1.86 -11.57
C LEU A 612 -5.11 2.53 -11.52
N GLU A 613 -4.55 2.74 -10.32
CA GLU A 613 -3.16 3.18 -10.22
C GLU A 613 -2.21 2.01 -10.51
N LYS A 614 -1.27 2.20 -11.44
CA LYS A 614 -0.20 1.23 -11.71
C LYS A 614 0.85 1.27 -10.60
N GLY A 615 0.62 0.48 -9.55
CA GLY A 615 1.69 -0.01 -8.67
C GLY A 615 2.43 -1.17 -9.33
N GLY A 616 3.69 -1.38 -8.95
CA GLY A 616 4.30 -2.72 -9.04
C GLY A 616 3.95 -3.50 -7.77
N SER A 617 3.90 -4.84 -7.85
CA SER A 617 3.39 -5.78 -6.83
C SER A 617 1.85 -5.82 -6.68
N GLY A 618 1.12 -6.00 -7.79
CA GLY A 618 -0.23 -6.59 -7.81
C GLY A 618 -1.40 -5.70 -7.39
N THR A 619 -1.18 -4.68 -6.56
CA THR A 619 -2.28 -3.90 -5.97
C THR A 619 -2.62 -2.65 -6.77
N THR A 620 -3.52 -2.81 -7.72
CA THR A 620 -4.19 -1.69 -8.41
C THR A 620 -5.23 -1.02 -7.49
N ALA A 621 -4.79 -0.10 -6.62
CA ALA A 621 -5.70 0.73 -5.85
C ALA A 621 -6.57 1.59 -6.81
N PRO A 622 -7.90 1.67 -6.62
CA PRO A 622 -8.72 2.49 -7.46
C PRO A 622 -8.65 3.92 -6.93
N LEU A 623 -8.19 4.81 -7.79
CA LEU A 623 -8.22 6.24 -7.50
C LEU A 623 -9.25 6.90 -8.40
N ILE A 624 -9.87 7.96 -7.88
CA ILE A 624 -10.53 8.92 -8.75
C ILE A 624 -9.45 9.45 -9.69
N GLU A 625 -9.59 9.12 -10.97
CA GLU A 625 -8.69 9.54 -12.03
C GLU A 625 -8.99 11.01 -12.33
N LEU A 626 -7.95 11.84 -12.30
CA LEU A 626 -8.05 13.28 -12.48
C LEU A 626 -7.28 13.69 -13.73
N ILE A 627 -8.00 14.22 -14.73
CA ILE A 627 -7.38 14.92 -15.85
C ILE A 627 -6.95 16.30 -15.38
N HIS A 628 -5.71 16.66 -15.70
CA HIS A 628 -5.22 18.01 -15.59
C HIS A 628 -5.26 18.72 -16.94
N ARG A 629 -6.22 19.62 -17.14
CA ARG A 629 -6.20 20.54 -18.30
C ARG A 629 -5.25 21.69 -17.97
N LYS A 630 -4.06 21.70 -18.60
CA LYS A 630 -2.97 22.66 -18.36
C LYS A 630 -2.85 23.63 -19.54
N LEU A 631 -2.53 24.89 -19.25
CA LEU A 631 -2.21 25.92 -20.25
C LEU A 631 -1.16 26.88 -19.70
N GLU A 632 -0.14 27.20 -20.51
CA GLU A 632 0.85 28.22 -20.19
C GLU A 632 0.72 29.42 -21.13
N LEU A 633 0.52 30.60 -20.56
CA LEU A 633 0.51 31.86 -21.31
C LEU A 633 1.84 32.59 -21.14
N ARG A 634 2.40 33.11 -22.24
CA ARG A 634 3.64 33.90 -22.19
C ARG A 634 3.45 35.18 -21.37
N GLY A 635 4.37 35.48 -20.47
CA GLY A 635 4.38 36.65 -19.60
C GLY A 635 3.43 36.56 -18.40
N LYS A 636 3.48 37.61 -17.57
CA LYS A 636 2.64 37.79 -16.39
C LYS A 636 1.24 38.31 -16.77
N GLN A 637 0.29 37.39 -16.90
CA GLN A 637 -1.09 37.64 -17.35
C GLN A 637 -2.13 37.52 -16.21
N LEU A 638 -1.75 37.07 -15.01
CA LEU A 638 -2.67 36.80 -13.89
C LEU A 638 -3.57 38.00 -13.57
N ARG A 639 -3.01 39.22 -13.54
CA ARG A 639 -3.80 40.46 -13.32
C ARG A 639 -4.87 40.68 -14.38
N LYS A 640 -4.59 40.37 -15.65
CA LYS A 640 -5.55 40.53 -16.76
C LYS A 640 -6.65 39.49 -16.66
N ILE A 641 -6.31 38.23 -16.36
CA ILE A 641 -7.31 37.17 -16.17
C ILE A 641 -8.24 37.51 -15.01
N LYS A 642 -7.70 37.96 -13.87
CA LYS A 642 -8.51 38.43 -12.73
C LYS A 642 -9.41 39.62 -13.10
N GLY A 643 -8.90 40.55 -13.90
CA GLY A 643 -9.66 41.70 -14.41
C GLY A 643 -10.80 41.33 -15.36
N SER A 644 -10.75 40.16 -16.02
CA SER A 644 -11.83 39.65 -16.88
C SER A 644 -12.94 38.92 -16.13
N LEU A 645 -12.77 38.62 -14.84
CA LEU A 645 -13.80 37.92 -14.06
C LEU A 645 -14.99 38.83 -13.78
N SER A 646 -16.19 38.26 -13.72
CA SER A 646 -17.49 38.94 -13.61
C SER A 646 -17.89 39.83 -14.80
N MET A 647 -17.09 39.86 -15.87
CA MET A 647 -17.46 40.48 -17.16
C MET A 647 -18.12 39.44 -18.09
N ARG A 648 -18.97 39.91 -19.00
CA ARG A 648 -19.44 39.11 -20.16
C ARG A 648 -18.35 39.08 -21.23
N LEU A 649 -18.33 38.05 -22.07
CA LEU A 649 -17.29 37.92 -23.11
C LEU A 649 -17.21 39.17 -24.00
N GLN A 650 -18.36 39.70 -24.42
CA GLN A 650 -18.47 40.87 -25.29
C GLN A 650 -17.97 42.19 -24.66
N GLU A 651 -17.87 42.27 -23.33
CA GLU A 651 -17.35 43.45 -22.62
C GLU A 651 -15.81 43.51 -22.63
N LEU A 652 -15.14 42.41 -22.99
CA LEU A 652 -13.69 42.36 -23.10
C LEU A 652 -13.21 42.95 -24.44
N PRO A 653 -12.01 43.58 -24.50
CA PRO A 653 -11.39 43.95 -25.78
C PRO A 653 -11.06 42.68 -26.60
N PRO A 654 -10.93 42.74 -27.94
CA PRO A 654 -10.79 41.55 -28.79
C PRO A 654 -9.66 40.58 -28.39
N LYS A 655 -8.53 41.11 -27.90
CA LYS A 655 -7.42 40.29 -27.39
C LYS A 655 -7.76 39.57 -26.07
N GLY A 656 -8.59 40.19 -25.23
CA GLY A 656 -9.17 39.60 -24.02
C GLY A 656 -10.26 38.58 -24.32
N GLN A 657 -11.08 38.80 -25.35
CA GLN A 657 -12.07 37.84 -25.84
C GLN A 657 -11.40 36.52 -26.23
N LYS A 658 -10.42 36.57 -27.15
CA LYS A 658 -9.65 35.39 -27.57
C LYS A 658 -8.96 34.66 -26.41
N GLN A 659 -8.48 35.40 -25.40
CA GLN A 659 -7.91 34.82 -24.20
C GLN A 659 -8.98 34.11 -23.34
N ALA A 660 -10.14 34.74 -23.13
CA ALA A 660 -11.25 34.15 -22.38
C ALA A 660 -11.84 32.92 -23.08
N GLU A 661 -11.99 32.94 -24.41
CA GLU A 661 -12.38 31.77 -25.22
C GLU A 661 -11.39 30.61 -25.05
N THR A 662 -10.08 30.90 -25.03
CA THR A 662 -9.04 29.88 -24.78
C THR A 662 -9.10 29.31 -23.36
N LEU A 663 -9.52 30.11 -22.36
CA LEU A 663 -9.72 29.64 -20.99
C LEU A 663 -11.03 28.87 -20.82
N LEU A 664 -12.09 29.23 -21.56
CA LEU A 664 -13.36 28.50 -21.61
C LEU A 664 -13.18 27.12 -22.28
N SER A 665 -12.38 27.02 -23.34
CA SER A 665 -12.19 25.74 -24.07
C SER A 665 -11.41 24.69 -23.28
N ILE A 666 -10.49 25.10 -22.40
CA ILE A 666 -9.86 24.20 -21.41
C ILE A 666 -10.68 24.04 -20.12
N GLY A 667 -11.80 24.76 -20.01
CA GLY A 667 -12.69 24.77 -18.85
C GLY A 667 -12.17 25.54 -17.63
N ALA A 668 -11.09 26.32 -17.72
CA ALA A 668 -10.57 27.12 -16.61
C ALA A 668 -11.51 28.29 -16.23
N LEU A 669 -12.27 28.80 -17.21
CA LEU A 669 -13.43 29.66 -16.96
C LEU A 669 -14.73 28.89 -17.17
N ILE A 670 -15.77 29.30 -16.45
CA ILE A 670 -17.16 28.91 -16.65
C ILE A 670 -18.07 30.13 -16.78
N LEU A 671 -19.28 29.91 -17.27
CA LEU A 671 -20.31 30.95 -17.39
C LEU A 671 -21.31 30.85 -16.24
N SER A 672 -21.46 31.94 -15.48
CA SER A 672 -22.45 32.13 -14.42
C SER A 672 -23.60 33.02 -14.89
#